data_AF-F4Q6A0-F1
#
_entry.id   AF-F4Q6A0-F1
#
_cell.length_a   1.000
_cell.length_b   1.000
_cell.length_c   1.000
_cell.angle_alpha   90.00
_cell.angle_beta   90.00
_cell.angle_gamma   90.00
#
_symmetry.space_group_name_H-M   'P 1'
#
loop_
_entity.id
_entity.type
_entity.pdbx_description
1 polymer ?
#
loop_
_entity_poly.entity_id
_entity_poly.type
_entity_poly.pdbx_seq_one_letter_code
_entity_poly.pdbx_strand_id
1 'polypeptide(L)'
;MGFPDILFDVRQAQNQDIPQLELDSFQWVISYYQLSYSLSDDVCNSYFPNVVCVTDPVTNEKHFQEISAHTTKLTTFWLLSRLITSVFATGPAPNASLTDLYFPSLTKYNGAKGSFNFDLLSMFMKYCKSLQSLVIHDDLNVLSIPINFSQSFPKLETLSLTKLKISNVPMDLFKSNTLTTVILDGNPINQSLIVDPLVVYSTSIQTLQFPYSEGNNFQFNLLPNNFPALKSLRISTTGTNVIIQMNINIVSNSLQTFLFKQIDALLDGTQFNFTINTPNIETIRLEHKTFQLNERYIRYNFVNPSSWAKFKTFITDGQVESSLPFNVTNFREVGVINGDLETFPNGVLSNGSALVLNGNKITGTIPLDIVSGNNAIKAAIDLEGNAGLTGSVPEEFCRLRFMGLEGTGVTSLPDCAYCYKNVLPNEITFDVPIPGNFACPHSLNSTFIITTDSKLTIRGKNLGYAVPGDSTDGLETIIPNELLTFKVPDPPSYQKWVDVVFSTAVGVSYNITYDYATLIFNYGAIEQIPGGLKVTLNMGFFNPTYAFNITLDNNPCINVNASETTYIITCNVPGIPALNSLNMIGKVTIQNDYTLNSKNIFYAIGYPVSTSVNSLDQYGGNVTFQGQFGQYFDQPSAFIGGENCPILELNATTLVCQYVGTPTGQLLPIGPKTVRIVVDGYTFESATLFTINAINATQHCITTTNNCTNGQGQCNDIGVCICRDNYIGDNCEFIEGGGEFKPNITNPTATFGIDGYQFNFSMVAIQELDMDDVIVREILTNNWIYTNSTNDTAIAGVESYDYKLNHTEFLPMVNARIEFSNHSRTITFGGTNQTYLPNSIKLSVNIIYWMFKSNLNHLRVVYRTQLSINTPAEYNGCGVEPTVEESIIRGLDGDNVQFLKVYKNENIFFGSFLDYVLSDGKKTYSKNELINQTVIENTLSSSNQTLSDAYIGINMPRCLICSLDPSFNSLIQPNFGTGQNEQDTCSSSDDKWKIIVGVVVGGIAAIAILVGSILYYKKVKKSKYYNAQMKSKLARLSQHA
;
A
#
# COMPACT_ATOMS: atom_id res chain seq x y z
N MET A 1 -40.37 55.17 30.31
CA MET A 1 -38.93 55.25 30.62
C MET A 1 -38.23 55.55 29.31
N GLY A 2 -37.75 56.78 29.14
CA GLY A 2 -37.00 57.17 27.94
C GLY A 2 -35.60 56.54 27.99
N PHE A 3 -35.22 55.87 26.91
CA PHE A 3 -33.82 55.53 26.68
C PHE A 3 -33.09 56.80 26.20
N PRO A 4 -31.87 57.06 26.68
CA PRO A 4 -31.14 58.26 26.31
C PRO A 4 -30.63 58.14 24.88
N ASP A 5 -30.61 59.28 24.18
CA ASP A 5 -29.88 59.46 22.92
C ASP A 5 -28.41 59.05 23.12
N ILE A 6 -28.01 57.92 22.53
CA ILE A 6 -26.60 57.55 22.42
C ILE A 6 -26.06 58.33 21.23
N LEU A 7 -25.31 59.40 21.52
CA LEU A 7 -24.41 60.04 20.57
C LEU A 7 -23.46 58.98 20.00
N PHE A 8 -23.44 58.82 18.68
CA PHE A 8 -22.40 58.06 17.98
C PHE A 8 -21.07 58.80 18.12
N ASP A 9 -20.23 58.34 19.04
CA ASP A 9 -18.87 58.82 19.23
C ASP A 9 -17.96 58.11 18.22
N VAL A 10 -17.70 58.75 17.08
CA VAL A 10 -16.68 58.31 16.10
C VAL A 10 -15.30 58.68 16.65
N ARG A 11 -14.86 58.00 17.71
CA ARG A 11 -13.43 58.00 18.06
C ARG A 11 -12.73 57.00 17.17
N GLN A 12 -11.64 57.44 16.53
CA GLN A 12 -10.67 56.56 15.88
C GLN A 12 -10.36 55.38 16.81
N ALA A 13 -10.69 54.17 16.37
CA ALA A 13 -10.22 52.96 17.02
C ALA A 13 -8.68 52.95 16.92
N GLN A 14 -8.01 53.41 17.96
CA GLN A 14 -6.56 53.34 18.02
C GLN A 14 -6.18 51.88 18.21
N ASN A 15 -5.48 51.34 17.20
CA ASN A 15 -5.09 49.93 16.98
C ASN A 15 -6.17 49.01 16.38
N GLN A 16 -6.50 49.21 15.10
CA GLN A 16 -6.92 48.10 14.24
C GLN A 16 -5.77 47.72 13.32
N ASP A 17 -5.51 46.43 13.15
CA ASP A 17 -4.48 45.90 12.24
C ASP A 17 -4.90 45.99 10.76
N ILE A 18 -5.90 46.82 10.42
CA ILE A 18 -6.48 46.97 9.07
C ILE A 18 -6.05 48.32 8.47
N PRO A 19 -5.61 48.37 7.20
CA PRO A 19 -5.25 49.63 6.54
C PRO A 19 -6.39 50.66 6.55
N GLN A 20 -6.06 51.94 6.80
CA GLN A 20 -7.06 53.00 6.95
C GLN A 20 -7.99 53.15 5.74
N LEU A 21 -7.48 53.05 4.50
CA LEU A 21 -8.30 53.16 3.28
C LEU A 21 -9.34 52.04 3.18
N GLU A 22 -9.00 50.86 3.67
CA GLU A 22 -9.87 49.70 3.70
C GLU A 22 -10.92 49.83 4.81
N LEU A 23 -10.52 50.36 5.97
CA LEU A 23 -11.43 50.69 7.06
C LEU A 23 -12.44 51.80 6.68
N ASP A 24 -12.00 52.84 5.97
CA ASP A 24 -12.85 53.92 5.45
C ASP A 24 -13.87 53.38 4.43
N SER A 25 -13.44 52.44 3.58
CA SER A 25 -14.32 51.76 2.62
C SER A 25 -15.35 50.89 3.32
N PHE A 26 -14.96 50.20 4.40
CA PHE A 26 -15.89 49.40 5.21
C PHE A 26 -16.91 50.27 5.96
N GLN A 27 -16.46 51.38 6.54
CA GLN A 27 -17.34 52.40 7.13
C GLN A 27 -18.36 52.93 6.13
N TRP A 28 -17.92 53.20 4.90
CA TRP A 28 -18.81 53.62 3.83
C TRP A 28 -19.89 52.57 3.54
N VAL A 29 -19.53 51.29 3.45
CA VAL A 29 -20.50 50.19 3.23
C VAL A 29 -21.50 50.08 4.39
N ILE A 30 -21.04 50.18 5.63
CA ILE A 30 -21.91 50.20 6.83
C ILE A 30 -22.94 51.32 6.74
N SER A 31 -22.47 52.54 6.45
CA SER A 31 -23.33 53.71 6.30
C SER A 31 -24.29 53.58 5.12
N TYR A 32 -23.84 53.04 3.99
CA TYR A 32 -24.65 52.86 2.79
C TYR A 32 -25.88 51.98 3.03
N TYR A 33 -25.73 50.91 3.81
CA TYR A 33 -26.83 50.01 4.18
C TYR A 33 -27.50 50.34 5.52
N GLN A 34 -27.10 51.42 6.20
CA GLN A 34 -27.62 51.79 7.51
C GLN A 34 -27.51 50.65 8.54
N LEU A 35 -26.37 49.96 8.53
CA LEU A 35 -26.13 48.86 9.46
C LEU A 35 -25.81 49.41 10.85
N SER A 36 -26.49 48.89 11.88
CA SER A 36 -26.20 49.18 13.28
C SER A 36 -24.86 48.55 13.68
N TYR A 37 -23.75 49.22 13.36
CA TYR A 37 -22.40 48.74 13.64
C TYR A 37 -21.63 49.74 14.52
N SER A 38 -21.01 49.25 15.60
CA SER A 38 -20.09 50.03 16.45
C SER A 38 -18.65 49.58 16.16
N LEU A 39 -17.79 50.51 15.74
CA LEU A 39 -16.37 50.26 15.44
C LEU A 39 -15.46 50.20 16.66
N SER A 40 -16.03 50.05 17.86
CA SER A 40 -15.30 50.09 19.13
C SER A 40 -14.43 48.86 19.41
N ASP A 41 -14.63 47.74 18.71
CA ASP A 41 -13.89 46.48 18.87
C ASP A 41 -13.13 46.10 17.58
N ASP A 42 -12.07 45.29 17.70
CA ASP A 42 -11.31 44.74 16.56
C ASP A 42 -12.24 43.92 15.64
N VAL A 43 -12.57 44.50 14.49
CA VAL A 43 -13.53 43.95 13.48
C VAL A 43 -13.16 42.55 13.04
N CYS A 44 -11.87 42.19 13.08
CA CYS A 44 -11.39 40.89 12.61
C CYS A 44 -11.26 39.85 13.74
N ASN A 45 -11.31 40.24 15.03
CA ASN A 45 -11.16 39.34 16.18
C ASN A 45 -12.46 39.10 16.95
N SER A 46 -13.46 39.95 16.74
CA SER A 46 -14.80 39.77 17.29
C SER A 46 -15.57 38.76 16.43
N TYR A 47 -16.29 37.83 17.08
CA TYR A 47 -17.09 36.78 16.44
C TYR A 47 -18.30 37.41 15.71
N PHE A 48 -18.04 38.17 14.64
CA PHE A 48 -19.07 38.79 13.83
C PHE A 48 -19.39 37.88 12.65
N PRO A 49 -20.66 37.43 12.49
CA PRO A 49 -21.03 36.45 11.47
C PRO A 49 -20.98 36.98 10.03
N ASN A 50 -20.59 38.24 9.83
CA ASN A 50 -20.80 38.99 8.60
C ASN A 50 -19.51 39.50 7.94
N VAL A 51 -18.33 39.33 8.55
CA VAL A 51 -17.04 39.75 8.00
C VAL A 51 -15.98 38.70 8.28
N VAL A 52 -15.18 38.36 7.27
CA VAL A 52 -14.01 37.48 7.39
C VAL A 52 -12.78 38.26 6.98
N CYS A 53 -11.73 38.21 7.80
CA CYS A 53 -10.45 38.84 7.50
C CYS A 53 -9.37 37.80 7.20
N VAL A 54 -8.39 38.20 6.40
CA VAL A 54 -7.16 37.44 6.13
C VAL A 54 -5.96 38.27 6.55
N THR A 55 -4.97 37.63 7.17
CA THR A 55 -3.70 38.29 7.51
C THR A 55 -2.72 38.12 6.36
N ASP A 56 -2.15 39.22 5.88
CA ASP A 56 -1.05 39.19 4.92
C ASP A 56 0.19 38.59 5.61
N PRO A 57 0.77 37.49 5.10
CA PRO A 57 1.89 36.81 5.74
C PRO A 57 3.21 37.62 5.70
N VAL A 58 3.29 38.67 4.89
CA VAL A 58 4.47 39.52 4.72
C VAL A 58 4.37 40.77 5.58
N THR A 59 3.24 41.47 5.57
CA THR A 59 3.07 42.73 6.32
C THR A 59 2.48 42.51 7.71
N ASN A 60 1.88 41.35 7.96
CA ASN A 60 1.08 41.03 9.15
C ASN A 60 -0.15 41.95 9.32
N GLU A 61 -0.52 42.70 8.29
CA GLU A 61 -1.76 43.49 8.24
C GLU A 61 -2.97 42.57 7.97
N LYS A 62 -4.12 42.90 8.55
CA LYS A 62 -5.38 42.22 8.30
C LYS A 62 -6.13 42.95 7.18
N HIS A 63 -6.70 42.19 6.25
CA HIS A 63 -7.54 42.68 5.16
C HIS A 63 -8.90 42.00 5.15
N PHE A 64 -9.93 42.68 4.65
CA PHE A 64 -11.25 42.07 4.48
C PHE A 64 -11.23 41.08 3.31
N GLN A 65 -11.56 39.83 3.61
CA GLN A 65 -11.66 38.75 2.63
C GLN A 65 -13.11 38.49 2.21
N GLU A 66 -14.06 38.58 3.14
CA GLU A 66 -15.50 38.42 2.88
C GLU A 66 -16.30 39.49 3.64
N ILE A 67 -17.28 40.11 2.97
CA ILE A 67 -18.19 41.10 3.56
C ILE A 67 -19.63 40.73 3.23
N SER A 68 -20.47 40.61 4.27
CA SER A 68 -21.92 40.40 4.17
C SER A 68 -22.67 41.56 4.84
N ALA A 69 -23.14 42.51 4.03
CA ALA A 69 -23.85 43.72 4.42
C ALA A 69 -25.36 43.56 4.19
N HIS A 70 -26.05 42.87 5.10
CA HIS A 70 -27.50 42.72 5.07
C HIS A 70 -28.13 42.83 6.47
N THR A 71 -29.34 43.37 6.56
CA THR A 71 -30.03 43.69 7.83
C THR A 71 -30.80 42.52 8.45
N THR A 72 -30.87 41.36 7.79
CA THR A 72 -31.60 40.17 8.29
C THR A 72 -30.81 38.89 7.99
N LYS A 73 -30.58 38.03 8.99
CA LYS A 73 -29.94 36.71 8.83
C LYS A 73 -30.61 35.95 7.67
N LEU A 74 -29.95 35.89 6.53
CA LEU A 74 -30.36 35.04 5.41
C LEU A 74 -30.01 33.60 5.77
N THR A 75 -30.97 32.92 6.40
CA THR A 75 -30.98 31.45 6.34
C THR A 75 -31.44 31.07 4.93
N THR A 76 -30.55 30.40 4.21
CA THR A 76 -30.75 29.55 3.01
C THR A 76 -32.04 29.75 2.18
N PHE A 77 -31.84 30.19 0.92
CA PHE A 77 -32.65 29.91 -0.28
C PHE A 77 -34.12 29.44 -0.11
N TRP A 78 -35.05 30.36 -0.42
CA TRP A 78 -36.45 30.20 -0.86
C TRP A 78 -37.44 29.38 -0.01
N LEU A 79 -38.24 30.10 0.82
CA LEU A 79 -39.71 30.03 0.97
C LEU A 79 -40.09 30.52 2.37
N LEU A 80 -40.59 31.76 2.47
CA LEU A 80 -41.42 32.38 3.53
C LEU A 80 -41.05 33.86 3.70
N SER A 81 -41.65 34.72 2.87
CA SER A 81 -41.63 36.16 3.10
C SER A 81 -42.88 36.58 3.89
N ARG A 82 -42.80 36.66 5.22
CA ARG A 82 -43.69 37.55 6.00
C ARG A 82 -43.00 38.11 7.25
N LEU A 83 -42.95 39.45 7.25
CA LEU A 83 -43.01 40.36 8.40
C LEU A 83 -41.92 40.23 9.47
N ILE A 84 -40.79 40.90 9.25
CA ILE A 84 -40.06 41.57 10.33
C ILE A 84 -39.75 42.99 9.86
N THR A 85 -40.53 43.96 10.35
CA THR A 85 -40.18 45.39 10.31
C THR A 85 -39.09 45.62 11.35
N SER A 86 -37.81 45.50 10.98
CA SER A 86 -36.72 45.94 11.83
C SER A 86 -36.53 47.45 11.67
N VAL A 87 -36.60 48.15 12.79
CA VAL A 87 -36.37 49.59 12.96
C VAL A 87 -35.01 49.96 12.33
N PHE A 88 -35.03 50.86 11.34
CA PHE A 88 -33.83 51.48 10.79
C PHE A 88 -33.18 52.34 11.89
N ALA A 89 -31.97 52.01 12.31
CA ALA A 89 -31.15 52.97 13.06
C ALA A 89 -30.72 54.06 12.07
N THR A 90 -30.98 55.33 12.38
CA THR A 90 -30.52 56.48 11.59
C THR A 90 -29.02 56.68 11.85
N GLY A 91 -28.18 55.87 11.22
CA GLY A 91 -26.74 56.09 11.14
C GLY A 91 -26.38 57.24 10.19
N PRO A 92 -25.15 57.78 10.28
CA PRO A 92 -24.69 58.84 9.40
C PRO A 92 -24.65 58.37 7.94
N ALA A 93 -24.98 59.29 7.02
CA ALA A 93 -24.89 59.03 5.59
C ALA A 93 -23.45 58.67 5.18
N PRO A 94 -23.26 57.80 4.17
CA PRO A 94 -21.93 57.42 3.71
C PRO A 94 -21.17 58.65 3.18
N ASN A 95 -19.85 58.65 3.38
CA ASN A 95 -18.99 59.76 2.97
C ASN A 95 -19.03 59.93 1.44
N ALA A 96 -19.68 61.00 0.98
CA ALA A 96 -19.85 61.29 -0.45
C ALA A 96 -18.54 61.60 -1.19
N SER A 97 -17.46 61.90 -0.48
CA SER A 97 -16.12 62.12 -1.09
C SER A 97 -15.44 60.83 -1.51
N LEU A 98 -15.87 59.68 -0.98
CA LEU A 98 -15.34 58.36 -1.35
C LEU A 98 -16.00 57.93 -2.67
N THR A 99 -15.21 57.84 -3.74
CA THR A 99 -15.68 57.48 -5.09
C THR A 99 -15.34 56.05 -5.50
N ASP A 100 -14.42 55.41 -4.78
CA ASP A 100 -13.96 54.04 -5.02
C ASP A 100 -13.92 53.29 -3.66
N LEU A 101 -14.29 52.01 -3.66
CA LEU A 101 -14.11 51.12 -2.50
C LEU A 101 -12.76 50.39 -2.60
N TYR A 102 -11.94 50.50 -1.56
CA TYR A 102 -10.61 49.91 -1.47
C TYR A 102 -10.63 48.63 -0.64
N PHE A 103 -10.79 47.49 -1.32
CA PHE A 103 -10.66 46.16 -0.71
C PHE A 103 -9.78 45.23 -1.56
N PRO A 104 -8.45 45.26 -1.42
CA PRO A 104 -7.53 44.54 -2.30
C PRO A 104 -7.63 43.01 -2.16
N SER A 105 -8.02 42.52 -0.98
CA SER A 105 -8.10 41.08 -0.65
C SER A 105 -9.53 40.53 -0.65
N LEU A 106 -10.53 41.34 -1.00
CA LEU A 106 -11.93 40.94 -0.97
C LEU A 106 -12.23 39.92 -2.06
N THR A 107 -12.65 38.73 -1.64
CA THR A 107 -13.02 37.62 -2.51
C THR A 107 -14.53 37.43 -2.61
N LYS A 108 -15.30 37.77 -1.56
CA LYS A 108 -16.76 37.65 -1.56
C LYS A 108 -17.43 38.90 -1.00
N TYR A 109 -18.46 39.36 -1.70
CA TYR A 109 -19.32 40.44 -1.24
C TYR A 109 -20.80 40.06 -1.38
N ASN A 110 -21.58 40.33 -0.33
CA ASN A 110 -23.03 40.15 -0.32
C ASN A 110 -23.72 41.38 0.30
N GLY A 111 -24.47 42.14 -0.49
CA GLY A 111 -25.16 43.37 -0.06
C GLY A 111 -26.68 43.32 -0.29
N ALA A 112 -27.44 44.00 0.58
CA ALA A 112 -28.92 44.05 0.51
C ALA A 112 -29.52 45.41 0.86
N LYS A 113 -30.41 45.95 0.01
CA LYS A 113 -31.22 47.18 0.27
C LYS A 113 -30.40 48.43 0.60
N GLY A 114 -29.69 48.99 -0.38
CA GLY A 114 -29.01 50.28 -0.25
C GLY A 114 -29.97 51.40 0.16
N SER A 115 -29.54 52.23 1.12
CA SER A 115 -30.35 53.33 1.65
C SER A 115 -30.06 54.67 0.98
N PHE A 116 -29.03 54.73 0.13
CA PHE A 116 -28.56 55.96 -0.50
C PHE A 116 -28.33 55.80 -2.00
N ASN A 117 -28.46 56.90 -2.74
CA ASN A 117 -28.32 56.92 -4.19
C ASN A 117 -26.84 56.99 -4.62
N PHE A 118 -26.13 55.86 -4.51
CA PHE A 118 -24.77 55.69 -5.04
C PHE A 118 -24.74 54.51 -6.01
N ASP A 119 -23.93 54.63 -7.06
CA ASP A 119 -23.64 53.52 -7.98
C ASP A 119 -22.61 52.58 -7.36
N LEU A 120 -23.10 51.68 -6.51
CA LEU A 120 -22.30 50.72 -5.76
C LEU A 120 -21.43 49.84 -6.67
N LEU A 121 -21.94 49.43 -7.84
CA LEU A 121 -21.18 48.57 -8.76
C LEU A 121 -19.96 49.29 -9.32
N SER A 122 -20.09 50.55 -9.69
CA SER A 122 -18.97 51.36 -10.17
C SER A 122 -17.89 51.54 -9.11
N MET A 123 -18.26 51.69 -7.84
CA MET A 123 -17.30 51.87 -6.75
C MET A 123 -16.39 50.64 -6.51
N PHE A 124 -16.83 49.43 -6.85
CA PHE A 124 -16.00 48.23 -6.74
C PHE A 124 -14.95 48.09 -7.85
N MET A 125 -15.13 48.77 -9.00
CA MET A 125 -14.40 48.43 -10.23
C MET A 125 -12.89 48.65 -10.15
N LYS A 126 -12.40 49.59 -9.34
CA LYS A 126 -11.00 50.02 -9.39
C LYS A 126 -10.06 49.16 -8.56
N TYR A 127 -10.38 48.89 -7.30
CA TYR A 127 -9.45 48.27 -6.36
C TYR A 127 -9.82 46.84 -5.95
N CYS A 128 -11.06 46.40 -6.17
CA CYS A 128 -11.55 45.08 -5.72
C CYS A 128 -11.28 43.97 -6.75
N LYS A 129 -10.02 43.85 -7.20
CA LYS A 129 -9.62 42.94 -8.29
C LYS A 129 -9.61 41.46 -7.91
N SER A 130 -9.64 41.16 -6.61
CA SER A 130 -9.61 39.79 -6.06
C SER A 130 -10.99 39.14 -5.96
N LEU A 131 -12.06 39.87 -6.32
CA LEU A 131 -13.44 39.43 -6.14
C LEU A 131 -13.76 38.20 -6.99
N GLN A 132 -14.23 37.14 -6.33
CA GLN A 132 -14.67 35.87 -6.90
C GLN A 132 -16.18 35.72 -6.88
N SER A 133 -16.86 36.31 -5.89
CA SER A 133 -18.33 36.29 -5.77
C SER A 133 -18.87 37.67 -5.43
N LEU A 134 -19.80 38.17 -6.25
CA LEU A 134 -20.53 39.42 -6.01
C LEU A 134 -22.04 39.15 -5.99
N VAL A 135 -22.67 39.42 -4.85
CA VAL A 135 -24.11 39.29 -4.65
C VAL A 135 -24.69 40.62 -4.19
N ILE A 136 -25.67 41.15 -4.92
CA ILE A 136 -26.44 42.35 -4.54
C ILE A 136 -27.92 42.04 -4.75
N HIS A 137 -28.74 42.30 -3.73
CA HIS A 137 -30.17 42.07 -3.84
C HIS A 137 -31.03 43.18 -3.22
N ASP A 138 -32.23 43.38 -3.78
CA ASP A 138 -33.21 44.39 -3.31
C ASP A 138 -32.67 45.83 -3.24
N ASP A 139 -31.55 46.14 -3.92
CA ASP A 139 -30.98 47.48 -3.97
C ASP A 139 -31.47 48.26 -5.19
N LEU A 140 -32.49 49.08 -4.95
CA LEU A 140 -33.15 49.86 -5.99
C LEU A 140 -32.31 51.04 -6.51
N ASN A 141 -31.14 51.32 -5.94
CA ASN A 141 -30.22 52.36 -6.40
C ASN A 141 -29.23 51.84 -7.44
N VAL A 142 -29.11 50.52 -7.61
CA VAL A 142 -28.29 49.92 -8.67
C VAL A 142 -29.12 49.87 -9.96
N LEU A 143 -28.81 50.79 -10.89
CA LEU A 143 -29.59 51.04 -12.11
C LEU A 143 -29.02 50.37 -13.37
N SER A 144 -27.73 50.03 -13.38
CA SER A 144 -27.05 49.45 -14.55
C SER A 144 -25.81 48.67 -14.17
N ILE A 145 -25.40 47.72 -15.01
CA ILE A 145 -24.08 47.09 -14.94
C ILE A 145 -23.10 47.97 -15.74
N PRO A 146 -22.01 48.45 -15.13
CA PRO A 146 -21.01 49.27 -15.82
C PRO A 146 -20.40 48.60 -17.07
N ILE A 147 -19.94 49.39 -18.04
CA ILE A 147 -19.21 48.89 -19.21
C ILE A 147 -17.84 48.35 -18.76
N ASN A 148 -17.31 47.30 -19.42
CA ASN A 148 -16.05 46.63 -19.06
C ASN A 148 -16.09 45.96 -17.68
N PHE A 149 -17.29 45.55 -17.23
CA PHE A 149 -17.48 44.90 -15.93
C PHE A 149 -16.61 43.64 -15.80
N SER A 150 -16.66 42.75 -16.78
CA SER A 150 -15.87 41.51 -16.81
C SER A 150 -14.36 41.76 -16.77
N GLN A 151 -13.89 42.85 -17.38
CA GLN A 151 -12.46 43.20 -17.38
C GLN A 151 -12.03 43.75 -16.02
N SER A 152 -12.94 44.44 -15.33
CA SER A 152 -12.68 45.01 -14.01
C SER A 152 -12.53 43.95 -12.93
N PHE A 153 -13.19 42.80 -13.08
CA PHE A 153 -13.15 41.69 -12.12
C PHE A 153 -12.63 40.40 -12.78
N PRO A 154 -11.30 40.29 -13.01
CA PRO A 154 -10.73 39.17 -13.75
C PRO A 154 -10.89 37.82 -13.06
N LYS A 155 -11.12 37.79 -11.74
CA LYS A 155 -11.30 36.56 -10.94
C LYS A 155 -12.76 36.24 -10.62
N LEU A 156 -13.72 37.01 -11.14
CA LEU A 156 -15.13 36.87 -10.75
C LEU A 156 -15.73 35.60 -11.35
N GLU A 157 -16.15 34.68 -10.48
CA GLU A 157 -16.77 33.41 -10.85
C GLU A 157 -18.29 33.47 -10.71
N THR A 158 -18.80 34.17 -9.69
CA THR A 158 -20.23 34.29 -9.39
C THR A 158 -20.67 35.74 -9.39
N LEU A 159 -21.67 36.05 -10.21
CA LEU A 159 -22.38 37.32 -10.21
C LEU A 159 -23.88 37.08 -9.98
N SER A 160 -24.43 37.65 -8.90
CA SER A 160 -25.85 37.59 -8.58
C SER A 160 -26.39 38.99 -8.29
N LEU A 161 -27.16 39.54 -9.21
CA LEU A 161 -27.78 40.85 -9.13
C LEU A 161 -29.29 40.66 -9.18
N THR A 162 -29.99 40.69 -8.05
CA THR A 162 -31.42 40.29 -8.01
C THR A 162 -32.33 41.38 -7.47
N LYS A 163 -33.50 41.58 -8.10
CA LYS A 163 -34.50 42.58 -7.69
C LYS A 163 -33.93 44.01 -7.58
N LEU A 164 -33.09 44.38 -8.53
CA LEU A 164 -32.56 45.74 -8.68
C LEU A 164 -33.36 46.47 -9.77
N LYS A 165 -32.89 47.63 -10.23
CA LYS A 165 -33.52 48.38 -11.34
C LYS A 165 -32.70 48.34 -12.63
N ILE A 166 -31.96 47.24 -12.85
CA ILE A 166 -31.16 47.05 -14.06
C ILE A 166 -32.09 46.87 -15.26
N SER A 167 -31.99 47.77 -16.24
CA SER A 167 -32.81 47.73 -17.46
C SER A 167 -32.09 47.18 -18.68
N ASN A 168 -30.75 47.22 -18.68
CA ASN A 168 -29.90 46.77 -19.79
C ASN A 168 -28.72 45.95 -19.26
N VAL A 169 -28.35 44.88 -19.98
CA VAL A 169 -27.22 44.01 -19.66
C VAL A 169 -26.16 44.15 -20.75
N PRO A 170 -24.93 44.59 -20.42
CA PRO A 170 -23.91 44.80 -21.43
C PRO A 170 -23.38 43.44 -21.92
N MET A 171 -23.26 43.27 -23.24
CA MET A 171 -22.95 41.96 -23.87
C MET A 171 -21.53 41.45 -23.58
N ASP A 172 -20.62 42.33 -23.16
CA ASP A 172 -19.28 41.98 -22.67
C ASP A 172 -19.31 41.21 -21.35
N LEU A 173 -20.40 41.30 -20.57
CA LEU A 173 -20.61 40.48 -19.38
C LEU A 173 -20.52 38.99 -19.74
N PHE A 174 -21.19 38.62 -20.84
CA PHE A 174 -21.23 37.25 -21.33
C PHE A 174 -19.94 36.82 -22.04
N LYS A 175 -18.93 37.70 -22.17
CA LYS A 175 -17.60 37.38 -22.72
C LYS A 175 -16.55 37.05 -21.67
N SER A 176 -16.94 37.00 -20.40
CA SER A 176 -16.03 36.61 -19.32
C SER A 176 -15.62 35.14 -19.45
N ASN A 177 -14.33 34.87 -19.26
CA ASN A 177 -13.75 33.53 -19.23
C ASN A 177 -13.67 32.95 -17.81
N THR A 178 -14.03 33.72 -16.79
CA THR A 178 -14.00 33.30 -15.38
C THR A 178 -15.38 33.18 -14.77
N LEU A 179 -16.38 33.93 -15.26
CA LEU A 179 -17.75 33.79 -14.78
C LEU A 179 -18.29 32.40 -15.08
N THR A 180 -18.70 31.69 -14.04
CA THR A 180 -19.37 30.38 -14.11
C THR A 180 -20.86 30.51 -13.82
N THR A 181 -21.26 31.47 -12.99
CA THR A 181 -22.64 31.69 -12.57
C THR A 181 -23.04 33.15 -12.74
N VAL A 182 -24.12 33.38 -13.50
CA VAL A 182 -24.73 34.71 -13.70
C VAL A 182 -26.22 34.63 -13.37
N ILE A 183 -26.65 35.37 -12.35
CA ILE A 183 -28.04 35.44 -11.89
C ILE A 183 -28.49 36.90 -11.92
N LEU A 184 -29.49 37.21 -12.74
CA LEU A 184 -30.02 38.56 -12.92
C LEU A 184 -31.49 38.69 -12.48
N ASP A 185 -32.01 37.77 -11.68
CA ASP A 185 -33.44 37.61 -11.42
C ASP A 185 -34.17 38.86 -10.90
N GLY A 186 -35.43 39.06 -11.27
CA GLY A 186 -36.28 40.14 -10.75
C GLY A 186 -35.90 41.56 -11.17
N ASN A 187 -35.00 41.74 -12.14
CA ASN A 187 -34.68 43.05 -12.72
C ASN A 187 -35.59 43.38 -13.91
N PRO A 188 -35.92 44.67 -14.14
CA PRO A 188 -36.74 45.11 -15.27
C PRO A 188 -35.93 45.18 -16.58
N ILE A 189 -35.33 44.05 -17.01
CA ILE A 189 -34.55 43.96 -18.23
C ILE A 189 -35.47 43.88 -19.46
N ASN A 190 -35.50 44.96 -20.24
CA ASN A 190 -36.35 45.10 -21.44
C ASN A 190 -35.60 44.77 -22.76
N GLN A 191 -34.46 44.09 -22.67
CA GLN A 191 -33.59 43.76 -23.79
C GLN A 191 -33.86 42.32 -24.29
N SER A 192 -34.07 42.14 -25.60
CA SER A 192 -34.07 40.81 -26.20
C SER A 192 -32.65 40.23 -26.22
N LEU A 193 -32.48 39.00 -25.74
CA LEU A 193 -31.20 38.29 -25.85
C LEU A 193 -31.19 37.44 -27.12
N ILE A 194 -30.88 38.09 -28.25
CA ILE A 194 -30.60 37.41 -29.51
C ILE A 194 -29.10 37.17 -29.58
N VAL A 195 -28.68 35.93 -29.32
CA VAL A 195 -27.29 35.52 -29.46
C VAL A 195 -26.93 35.40 -30.94
N ASP A 196 -25.78 35.95 -31.32
CA ASP A 196 -25.25 35.81 -32.67
C ASP A 196 -24.76 34.37 -32.89
N PRO A 197 -25.22 33.65 -33.94
CA PRO A 197 -24.77 32.29 -34.24
C PRO A 197 -23.26 32.15 -34.46
N LEU A 198 -22.57 33.22 -34.84
CA LEU A 198 -21.13 33.24 -35.11
C LEU A 198 -20.29 33.60 -33.86
N VAL A 199 -20.93 33.99 -32.76
CA VAL A 199 -20.25 34.45 -31.54
C VAL A 199 -20.29 33.37 -30.45
N VAL A 200 -19.12 32.92 -30.05
CA VAL A 200 -18.93 32.22 -28.77
C VAL A 200 -18.89 33.29 -27.68
N TYR A 201 -19.90 33.32 -26.81
CA TYR A 201 -19.98 34.33 -25.75
C TYR A 201 -19.03 33.95 -24.61
N SER A 202 -19.33 32.88 -23.87
CA SER A 202 -18.44 32.41 -22.79
C SER A 202 -18.32 30.89 -22.80
N THR A 203 -17.09 30.42 -22.63
CA THR A 203 -16.78 28.99 -22.46
C THR A 203 -16.81 28.55 -20.99
N SER A 204 -17.04 29.45 -20.04
CA SER A 204 -17.01 29.18 -18.60
C SER A 204 -18.37 29.19 -17.92
N ILE A 205 -19.36 29.93 -18.45
CA ILE A 205 -20.69 30.05 -17.84
C ILE A 205 -21.41 28.70 -17.86
N GLN A 206 -21.67 28.16 -16.67
CA GLN A 206 -22.39 26.91 -16.43
C GLN A 206 -23.84 27.15 -15.99
N THR A 207 -24.10 28.27 -15.30
CA THR A 207 -25.44 28.65 -14.83
C THR A 207 -25.79 30.05 -15.29
N LEU A 208 -26.91 30.18 -16.00
CA LEU A 208 -27.47 31.45 -16.43
C LEU A 208 -28.92 31.57 -15.95
N GLN A 209 -29.21 32.59 -15.14
CA GLN A 209 -30.57 32.97 -14.76
C GLN A 209 -30.87 34.39 -15.24
N PHE A 210 -31.88 34.53 -16.10
CA PHE A 210 -32.21 35.77 -16.78
C PHE A 210 -33.68 36.10 -16.60
N PRO A 211 -34.04 37.29 -16.08
CA PRO A 211 -35.43 37.70 -16.00
C PRO A 211 -35.87 38.28 -17.35
N TYR A 212 -37.17 38.29 -17.56
CA TYR A 212 -37.82 39.07 -18.59
C TYR A 212 -38.86 39.99 -17.95
N SER A 213 -38.88 41.26 -18.37
CA SER A 213 -39.89 42.25 -17.96
C SER A 213 -40.60 42.91 -19.15
N GLU A 214 -41.79 43.42 -18.85
CA GLU A 214 -42.84 43.93 -19.74
C GLU A 214 -42.42 44.70 -20.99
N GLY A 215 -43.22 44.55 -22.06
CA GLY A 215 -43.41 45.63 -23.05
C GLY A 215 -43.22 45.28 -24.53
N ASN A 216 -42.73 44.08 -24.91
CA ASN A 216 -42.55 43.64 -26.31
C ASN A 216 -42.45 42.11 -26.45
N ASN A 217 -42.67 41.55 -27.64
CA ASN A 217 -42.39 40.14 -27.94
C ASN A 217 -40.94 39.77 -27.59
N PHE A 218 -40.75 38.78 -26.71
CA PHE A 218 -39.43 38.32 -26.30
C PHE A 218 -39.00 37.12 -27.11
N GLN A 219 -37.78 37.18 -27.63
CA GLN A 219 -37.15 36.07 -28.33
C GLN A 219 -35.85 35.73 -27.62
N PHE A 220 -35.73 34.46 -27.22
CA PHE A 220 -34.50 33.89 -26.70
C PHE A 220 -34.10 32.73 -27.61
N ASN A 221 -32.99 32.88 -28.30
CA ASN A 221 -32.43 31.81 -29.11
C ASN A 221 -31.12 31.39 -28.44
N LEU A 222 -30.93 30.10 -28.16
CA LEU A 222 -29.67 29.54 -27.70
C LEU A 222 -29.20 28.54 -28.74
N LEU A 223 -27.99 28.73 -29.26
CA LEU A 223 -27.38 27.82 -30.22
C LEU A 223 -26.17 27.10 -29.60
N PRO A 224 -25.75 25.94 -30.14
CA PRO A 224 -24.80 25.05 -29.47
C PRO A 224 -23.45 25.70 -29.11
N ASN A 225 -23.01 26.67 -29.91
CA ASN A 225 -21.69 27.29 -29.76
C ASN A 225 -21.69 28.55 -28.87
N ASN A 226 -22.84 29.10 -28.49
CA ASN A 226 -22.88 30.37 -27.76
C ASN A 226 -22.37 30.24 -26.33
N PHE A 227 -22.83 29.20 -25.62
CA PHE A 227 -22.42 28.87 -24.25
C PHE A 227 -22.13 27.36 -24.14
N PRO A 228 -20.97 26.89 -24.62
CA PRO A 228 -20.66 25.46 -24.71
C PRO A 228 -20.54 24.75 -23.35
N ALA A 229 -20.41 25.49 -22.25
CA ALA A 229 -20.35 24.96 -20.88
C ALA A 229 -21.68 25.07 -20.12
N LEU A 230 -22.74 25.64 -20.72
CA LEU A 230 -23.99 25.92 -20.02
C LEU A 230 -24.71 24.62 -19.64
N LYS A 231 -24.88 24.39 -18.34
CA LYS A 231 -25.58 23.22 -17.77
C LYS A 231 -26.97 23.57 -17.26
N SER A 232 -27.17 24.79 -16.73
CA SER A 232 -28.44 25.24 -16.15
C SER A 232 -28.87 26.58 -16.75
N LEU A 233 -30.05 26.61 -17.35
CA LEU A 233 -30.71 27.82 -17.83
C LEU A 233 -32.00 28.04 -17.03
N ARG A 234 -32.15 29.23 -16.45
CA ARG A 234 -33.35 29.65 -15.74
C ARG A 234 -33.89 30.93 -16.32
N ILE A 235 -35.17 30.93 -16.68
CA ILE A 235 -35.86 32.10 -17.20
C ILE A 235 -37.03 32.40 -16.26
N SER A 236 -37.08 33.62 -15.77
CA SER A 236 -38.19 34.10 -14.94
C SER A 236 -38.88 35.28 -15.60
N THR A 237 -40.19 35.42 -15.39
CA THR A 237 -40.92 36.61 -15.87
C THR A 237 -41.43 37.44 -14.70
N THR A 238 -41.21 38.75 -14.75
CA THR A 238 -41.77 39.73 -13.82
C THR A 238 -42.61 40.74 -14.58
N GLY A 239 -43.79 41.07 -14.05
CA GLY A 239 -44.68 42.06 -14.69
C GLY A 239 -46.17 41.79 -14.50
N THR A 240 -46.93 42.85 -14.32
CA THR A 240 -48.40 42.84 -14.18
C THR A 240 -49.03 43.55 -15.37
N ASN A 241 -50.07 42.95 -15.94
CA ASN A 241 -50.97 43.61 -16.90
C ASN A 241 -50.46 43.79 -18.36
N VAL A 242 -49.70 42.84 -18.93
CA VAL A 242 -49.32 42.86 -20.37
C VAL A 242 -49.51 41.48 -21.01
N ILE A 243 -49.92 41.45 -22.28
CA ILE A 243 -49.90 40.24 -23.13
C ILE A 243 -48.46 39.98 -23.57
N ILE A 244 -47.91 38.82 -23.19
CA ILE A 244 -46.54 38.45 -23.56
C ILE A 244 -46.58 37.39 -24.66
N GLN A 245 -45.78 37.54 -25.72
CA GLN A 245 -45.42 36.43 -26.59
C GLN A 245 -43.93 36.14 -26.40
N MET A 246 -43.60 34.98 -25.83
CA MET A 246 -42.22 34.52 -25.74
C MET A 246 -41.97 33.34 -26.66
N ASN A 247 -40.93 33.46 -27.48
CA ASN A 247 -40.44 32.35 -28.30
C ASN A 247 -39.03 32.00 -27.82
N ILE A 248 -38.90 30.84 -27.18
CA ILE A 248 -37.66 30.35 -26.60
C ILE A 248 -37.22 29.13 -27.40
N ASN A 249 -36.16 29.28 -28.19
CA ASN A 249 -35.55 28.20 -28.95
C ASN A 249 -34.22 27.81 -28.31
N ILE A 250 -34.11 26.57 -27.84
CA ILE A 250 -32.96 26.07 -27.09
C ILE A 250 -32.35 24.92 -27.87
N VAL A 251 -31.18 25.16 -28.46
CA VAL A 251 -30.35 24.14 -29.09
C VAL A 251 -29.00 24.13 -28.39
N SER A 252 -28.75 23.13 -27.56
CA SER A 252 -27.52 23.03 -26.76
C SER A 252 -27.11 21.59 -26.54
N ASN A 253 -25.81 21.33 -26.69
CA ASN A 253 -25.22 20.02 -26.41
C ASN A 253 -24.83 19.85 -24.93
N SER A 254 -24.80 20.92 -24.14
CA SER A 254 -24.32 20.90 -22.74
C SER A 254 -25.44 21.03 -21.71
N LEU A 255 -26.60 21.54 -22.11
CA LEU A 255 -27.69 21.88 -21.18
C LEU A 255 -28.29 20.62 -20.53
N GLN A 256 -28.35 20.64 -19.19
CA GLN A 256 -28.89 19.56 -18.35
C GLN A 256 -30.18 19.98 -17.65
N THR A 257 -30.32 21.26 -17.29
CA THR A 257 -31.49 21.79 -16.58
C THR A 257 -32.05 23.01 -17.29
N PHE A 258 -33.35 22.98 -17.56
CA PHE A 258 -34.13 24.14 -17.99
C PHE A 258 -35.25 24.41 -16.99
N LEU A 259 -35.28 25.63 -16.45
CA LEU A 259 -36.34 26.06 -15.54
C LEU A 259 -36.97 27.34 -16.08
N PHE A 260 -38.27 27.31 -16.24
CA PHE A 260 -39.10 28.46 -16.52
C PHE A 260 -39.99 28.73 -15.30
N LYS A 261 -40.03 29.98 -14.82
CA LYS A 261 -40.86 30.38 -13.70
C LYS A 261 -41.59 31.69 -13.96
N GLN A 262 -42.91 31.65 -13.95
CA GLN A 262 -43.73 32.85 -13.96
C GLN A 262 -43.97 33.35 -12.53
N ILE A 263 -43.64 34.62 -12.25
CA ILE A 263 -43.71 35.19 -10.89
C ILE A 263 -45.03 35.95 -10.63
N ASP A 264 -45.59 36.60 -11.65
CA ASP A 264 -46.75 37.49 -11.56
C ASP A 264 -47.93 37.05 -12.43
N ALA A 265 -49.12 37.60 -12.18
CA ALA A 265 -50.33 37.30 -12.94
C ALA A 265 -50.34 38.03 -14.29
N LEU A 266 -50.54 37.29 -15.39
CA LEU A 266 -50.56 37.85 -16.76
C LEU A 266 -51.97 38.36 -17.16
N LEU A 267 -52.09 39.00 -18.33
CA LEU A 267 -53.36 39.23 -19.04
C LEU A 267 -53.69 38.09 -20.03
N ASP A 268 -54.97 37.98 -20.38
CA ASP A 268 -55.48 37.02 -21.35
C ASP A 268 -54.89 37.27 -22.74
N GLY A 269 -54.47 36.20 -23.42
CA GLY A 269 -53.75 36.24 -24.70
C GLY A 269 -52.23 36.01 -24.61
N THR A 270 -51.66 35.85 -23.41
CA THR A 270 -50.24 35.52 -23.23
C THR A 270 -49.90 34.11 -23.74
N GLN A 271 -48.82 33.98 -24.52
CA GLN A 271 -48.36 32.72 -25.10
C GLN A 271 -46.87 32.51 -24.86
N PHE A 272 -46.53 31.31 -24.40
CA PHE A 272 -45.15 30.87 -24.24
C PHE A 272 -44.88 29.70 -25.19
N ASN A 273 -44.03 29.92 -26.18
CA ASN A 273 -43.64 28.92 -27.16
C ASN A 273 -42.21 28.46 -26.88
N PHE A 274 -42.06 27.23 -26.41
CA PHE A 274 -40.74 26.62 -26.16
C PHE A 274 -40.41 25.61 -27.26
N THR A 275 -39.27 25.76 -27.93
CA THR A 275 -38.69 24.73 -28.79
C THR A 275 -37.40 24.25 -28.15
N ILE A 276 -37.36 23.00 -27.69
CA ILE A 276 -36.22 22.45 -26.95
C ILE A 276 -35.61 21.28 -27.72
N ASN A 277 -34.32 21.41 -28.04
CA ASN A 277 -33.51 20.40 -28.72
C ASN A 277 -32.15 20.28 -28.00
N THR A 278 -32.12 19.47 -26.95
CA THR A 278 -30.96 19.35 -26.07
C THR A 278 -30.77 17.88 -25.66
N PRO A 279 -29.85 17.12 -26.32
CA PRO A 279 -29.74 15.67 -26.10
C PRO A 279 -29.30 15.27 -24.69
N ASN A 280 -28.72 16.19 -23.93
CA ASN A 280 -28.22 15.97 -22.56
C ASN A 280 -29.16 16.48 -21.46
N ILE A 281 -30.40 16.86 -21.79
CA ILE A 281 -31.35 17.38 -20.80
C ILE A 281 -31.75 16.31 -19.78
N GLU A 282 -31.76 16.70 -18.51
CA GLU A 282 -32.13 15.86 -17.37
C GLU A 282 -33.41 16.37 -16.71
N THR A 283 -33.55 17.70 -16.61
CA THR A 283 -34.66 18.37 -15.91
C THR A 283 -35.26 19.49 -16.74
N ILE A 284 -36.59 19.45 -16.90
CA ILE A 284 -37.41 20.56 -17.40
C ILE A 284 -38.47 20.87 -16.34
N ARG A 285 -38.51 22.12 -15.87
CA ARG A 285 -39.56 22.62 -14.98
C ARG A 285 -40.17 23.88 -15.55
N LEU A 286 -41.49 23.87 -15.79
CA LEU A 286 -42.28 24.96 -16.32
C LEU A 286 -43.32 25.35 -15.27
N GLU A 287 -42.94 26.22 -14.36
CA GLU A 287 -43.78 26.64 -13.24
C GLU A 287 -44.52 27.93 -13.59
N HIS A 288 -45.82 27.97 -13.33
CA HIS A 288 -46.59 29.20 -13.42
C HIS A 288 -47.39 29.48 -12.15
N LYS A 289 -47.77 30.74 -11.98
CA LYS A 289 -48.59 31.17 -10.85
C LYS A 289 -50.05 31.18 -11.31
N THR A 290 -50.78 30.13 -10.94
CA THR A 290 -52.21 29.98 -11.22
C THR A 290 -53.04 31.16 -10.69
N PHE A 291 -53.74 31.87 -11.57
CA PHE A 291 -54.98 32.59 -11.25
C PHE A 291 -56.04 32.17 -12.27
N GLN A 292 -57.26 31.99 -11.80
CA GLN A 292 -58.40 31.50 -12.59
C GLN A 292 -58.73 32.42 -13.77
N LEU A 293 -58.18 32.14 -14.95
CA LEU A 293 -58.49 32.85 -16.18
C LEU A 293 -58.64 31.86 -17.33
N ASN A 294 -59.63 32.12 -18.18
CA ASN A 294 -60.30 31.12 -19.01
C ASN A 294 -59.53 30.67 -20.27
N GLU A 295 -58.42 31.31 -20.66
CA GLU A 295 -57.67 30.92 -21.87
C GLU A 295 -56.18 31.31 -21.78
N ARG A 296 -55.27 30.36 -21.47
CA ARG A 296 -53.81 30.57 -21.56
C ARG A 296 -53.09 29.30 -22.02
N TYR A 297 -52.29 29.43 -23.08
CA TYR A 297 -51.59 28.32 -23.75
C TYR A 297 -50.07 28.44 -23.51
N ILE A 298 -49.52 27.61 -22.63
CA ILE A 298 -48.11 27.21 -22.76
C ILE A 298 -48.06 26.20 -23.92
N ARG A 299 -47.31 26.50 -24.97
CA ARG A 299 -47.03 25.56 -26.05
C ARG A 299 -45.56 25.20 -25.99
N TYR A 300 -45.28 23.92 -25.89
CA TYR A 300 -43.92 23.43 -26.03
C TYR A 300 -43.88 22.44 -27.19
N ASN A 301 -42.80 22.49 -27.94
CA ASN A 301 -42.48 21.56 -29.00
C ASN A 301 -41.13 20.93 -28.67
N PHE A 302 -41.16 19.66 -28.25
CA PHE A 302 -39.94 18.90 -27.99
C PHE A 302 -39.49 18.22 -29.28
N VAL A 303 -38.26 18.51 -29.70
CA VAL A 303 -37.68 17.91 -30.90
C VAL A 303 -36.98 16.61 -30.50
N ASN A 304 -37.49 15.47 -30.98
CA ASN A 304 -36.97 14.12 -30.70
C ASN A 304 -36.81 13.79 -29.20
N PRO A 305 -37.86 13.91 -28.36
CA PRO A 305 -37.77 13.62 -26.92
C PRO A 305 -37.37 12.16 -26.62
N SER A 306 -37.68 11.23 -27.53
CA SER A 306 -37.24 9.83 -27.44
C SER A 306 -35.71 9.65 -27.44
N SER A 307 -34.94 10.66 -27.85
CA SER A 307 -33.47 10.63 -27.84
C SER A 307 -32.84 11.05 -26.51
N TRP A 308 -33.62 11.58 -25.56
CA TRP A 308 -33.11 12.14 -24.30
C TRP A 308 -32.89 11.06 -23.25
N ALA A 309 -31.84 10.25 -23.44
CA ALA A 309 -31.53 9.11 -22.57
C ALA A 309 -31.33 9.48 -21.09
N LYS A 310 -31.00 10.75 -20.79
CA LYS A 310 -30.76 11.25 -19.43
C LYS A 310 -31.95 11.98 -18.82
N PHE A 311 -33.06 12.09 -19.52
CA PHE A 311 -34.21 12.85 -19.03
C PHE A 311 -34.85 12.14 -17.83
N LYS A 312 -34.96 12.85 -16.70
CA LYS A 312 -35.42 12.29 -15.41
C LYS A 312 -36.54 13.09 -14.76
N THR A 313 -36.64 14.38 -15.03
CA THR A 313 -37.61 15.26 -14.37
C THR A 313 -38.33 16.12 -15.38
N PHE A 314 -39.65 16.00 -15.43
CA PHE A 314 -40.53 16.91 -16.15
C PHE A 314 -41.58 17.42 -15.19
N ILE A 315 -41.71 18.73 -15.01
CA ILE A 315 -42.84 19.30 -14.27
C ILE A 315 -43.37 20.47 -15.07
N THR A 316 -44.67 20.49 -15.28
CA THR A 316 -45.39 21.63 -15.79
C THR A 316 -46.64 21.82 -14.95
N ASP A 317 -47.00 23.07 -14.72
CA ASP A 317 -48.32 23.43 -14.20
C ASP A 317 -49.11 24.03 -15.39
N GLY A 318 -50.43 23.94 -15.39
CA GLY A 318 -51.34 24.63 -16.32
C GLY A 318 -51.75 23.83 -17.55
N GLN A 319 -52.55 24.47 -18.42
CA GLN A 319 -53.10 23.90 -19.66
C GLN A 319 -51.97 23.40 -20.57
N VAL A 320 -52.02 22.11 -20.92
CA VAL A 320 -50.99 21.34 -21.64
C VAL A 320 -51.68 20.53 -22.75
N GLU A 321 -50.95 20.02 -23.74
CA GLU A 321 -51.50 19.09 -24.74
C GLU A 321 -52.21 17.89 -24.08
N SER A 322 -53.21 17.31 -24.75
CA SER A 322 -54.04 16.22 -24.21
C SER A 322 -53.30 14.90 -23.94
N SER A 323 -52.02 14.80 -24.33
CA SER A 323 -51.14 13.65 -24.10
C SER A 323 -49.69 14.08 -23.88
N LEU A 324 -48.93 13.28 -23.13
CA LEU A 324 -47.50 13.49 -22.98
C LEU A 324 -46.71 12.98 -24.21
N PRO A 325 -45.72 13.73 -24.72
CA PRO A 325 -44.97 13.36 -25.92
C PRO A 325 -43.83 12.34 -25.68
N PHE A 326 -43.75 11.75 -24.49
CA PHE A 326 -42.74 10.76 -24.11
C PHE A 326 -43.29 9.74 -23.10
N ASN A 327 -42.64 8.58 -23.01
CA ASN A 327 -43.00 7.53 -22.05
C ASN A 327 -42.38 7.81 -20.68
N VAL A 328 -43.09 7.54 -19.59
CA VAL A 328 -42.67 7.82 -18.20
C VAL A 328 -41.74 6.75 -17.60
N THR A 329 -40.89 6.12 -18.41
CA THR A 329 -40.00 5.05 -17.96
C THR A 329 -38.67 5.61 -17.43
N ASN A 330 -38.22 5.15 -16.25
CA ASN A 330 -36.98 5.60 -15.60
C ASN A 330 -36.95 7.08 -15.17
N PHE A 331 -38.11 7.71 -14.95
CA PHE A 331 -38.19 9.08 -14.43
C PHE A 331 -38.09 9.13 -12.91
N ARG A 332 -37.43 10.18 -12.40
CA ARG A 332 -37.49 10.53 -10.98
C ARG A 332 -38.83 11.19 -10.66
N GLU A 333 -39.29 12.10 -11.51
CA GLU A 333 -40.49 12.89 -11.27
C GLU A 333 -41.11 13.35 -12.59
N VAL A 334 -42.41 13.09 -12.78
CA VAL A 334 -43.21 13.59 -13.90
C VAL A 334 -44.43 14.27 -13.33
N GLY A 335 -44.60 15.55 -13.63
CA GLY A 335 -45.69 16.38 -13.13
C GLY A 335 -46.40 17.13 -14.27
N VAL A 336 -47.71 16.97 -14.36
CA VAL A 336 -48.61 17.85 -15.13
C VAL A 336 -49.69 18.27 -14.15
N ILE A 337 -49.63 19.48 -13.62
CA ILE A 337 -50.50 19.94 -12.54
C ILE A 337 -51.54 20.90 -13.13
N ASN A 338 -52.81 20.79 -12.79
CA ASN A 338 -53.89 21.69 -13.26
C ASN A 338 -53.94 21.84 -14.80
N GLY A 339 -53.70 20.75 -15.54
CA GLY A 339 -53.62 20.75 -17.01
C GLY A 339 -54.84 20.18 -17.73
N ASP A 340 -54.66 19.87 -19.02
CA ASP A 340 -55.70 19.24 -19.87
C ASP A 340 -55.33 17.84 -20.31
N LEU A 341 -54.47 17.15 -19.56
CA LEU A 341 -54.10 15.79 -19.90
C LEU A 341 -55.36 14.90 -19.87
N GLU A 342 -55.73 14.30 -21.00
CA GLU A 342 -56.95 13.49 -21.13
C GLU A 342 -56.68 11.98 -20.99
N THR A 343 -55.42 11.59 -21.18
CA THR A 343 -54.98 10.18 -21.19
C THR A 343 -53.86 9.96 -20.19
N PHE A 344 -53.85 8.77 -19.58
CA PHE A 344 -52.78 8.36 -18.68
C PHE A 344 -51.46 8.18 -19.46
N PRO A 345 -50.29 8.63 -18.95
CA PRO A 345 -49.03 8.44 -19.66
C PRO A 345 -48.61 6.98 -19.81
N ASN A 346 -48.04 6.65 -20.97
CA ASN A 346 -47.47 5.31 -21.23
C ASN A 346 -46.14 5.12 -20.48
N GLY A 347 -45.91 3.96 -19.87
CA GLY A 347 -44.62 3.57 -19.28
C GLY A 347 -44.75 2.91 -17.91
N VAL A 348 -43.61 2.62 -17.27
CA VAL A 348 -43.52 2.00 -15.93
C VAL A 348 -42.73 2.92 -15.00
N LEU A 349 -43.28 3.18 -13.81
CA LEU A 349 -42.62 3.98 -12.79
C LEU A 349 -41.41 3.25 -12.21
N SER A 350 -40.43 4.03 -11.73
CA SER A 350 -39.25 3.52 -11.02
C SER A 350 -39.37 3.68 -9.50
N ASN A 351 -38.59 2.92 -8.72
CA ASN A 351 -38.64 2.93 -7.26
C ASN A 351 -38.35 4.34 -6.73
N GLY A 352 -39.18 4.83 -5.80
CA GLY A 352 -39.06 6.18 -5.23
C GLY A 352 -39.40 7.33 -6.18
N SER A 353 -39.90 7.05 -7.40
CA SER A 353 -40.30 8.10 -8.35
C SER A 353 -41.60 8.81 -7.95
N ALA A 354 -41.94 9.89 -8.64
CA ALA A 354 -43.19 10.61 -8.46
C ALA A 354 -43.91 10.83 -9.80
N LEU A 355 -45.21 10.57 -9.83
CA LEU A 355 -46.13 10.90 -10.92
C LEU A 355 -47.22 11.81 -10.37
N VAL A 356 -47.19 13.09 -10.74
CA VAL A 356 -48.07 14.14 -10.19
C VAL A 356 -48.96 14.67 -11.31
N LEU A 357 -50.18 14.15 -11.42
CA LEU A 357 -51.15 14.47 -12.47
C LEU A 357 -52.43 15.07 -11.92
N ASN A 358 -52.36 15.76 -10.78
CA ASN A 358 -53.53 16.34 -10.14
C ASN A 358 -54.13 17.51 -10.95
N GLY A 359 -55.45 17.65 -10.91
CA GLY A 359 -56.21 18.72 -11.58
C GLY A 359 -56.25 18.61 -13.11
N ASN A 360 -56.14 17.42 -13.69
CA ASN A 360 -56.24 17.21 -15.14
C ASN A 360 -57.65 16.73 -15.57
N LYS A 361 -57.77 16.32 -16.83
CA LYS A 361 -59.01 15.80 -17.45
C LYS A 361 -58.89 14.31 -17.80
N ILE A 362 -58.08 13.56 -17.06
CA ILE A 362 -57.78 12.15 -17.38
C ILE A 362 -59.06 11.33 -17.26
N THR A 363 -59.33 10.51 -18.28
CA THR A 363 -60.48 9.61 -18.33
C THR A 363 -60.06 8.14 -18.40
N GLY A 364 -61.01 7.22 -18.14
CA GLY A 364 -60.79 5.78 -18.28
C GLY A 364 -60.39 5.11 -16.97
N THR A 365 -59.51 4.11 -17.02
CA THR A 365 -59.04 3.35 -15.85
C THR A 365 -57.53 3.48 -15.67
N ILE A 366 -57.04 3.29 -14.44
CA ILE A 366 -55.60 3.25 -14.15
C ILE A 366 -54.95 2.05 -14.87
N PRO A 367 -53.91 2.26 -15.69
CA PRO A 367 -53.19 1.16 -16.35
C PRO A 367 -52.50 0.24 -15.33
N LEU A 368 -52.61 -1.08 -15.50
CA LEU A 368 -51.99 -2.06 -14.59
C LEU A 368 -50.46 -2.05 -14.64
N ASP A 369 -49.91 -1.71 -15.79
CA ASP A 369 -48.48 -1.76 -16.08
C ASP A 369 -47.68 -0.64 -15.40
N ILE A 370 -48.32 0.50 -15.07
CA ILE A 370 -47.65 1.68 -14.50
C ILE A 370 -46.91 1.39 -13.18
N VAL A 371 -47.47 0.49 -12.37
CA VAL A 371 -46.91 0.02 -11.08
C VAL A 371 -46.53 -1.45 -11.11
N SER A 372 -46.54 -2.09 -12.29
CA SER A 372 -46.30 -3.53 -12.40
C SER A 372 -44.87 -3.93 -12.02
N GLY A 373 -44.74 -5.12 -11.44
CA GLY A 373 -43.46 -5.68 -10.99
C GLY A 373 -42.92 -5.03 -9.71
N ASN A 374 -41.61 -5.16 -9.47
CA ASN A 374 -40.92 -4.56 -8.32
C ASN A 374 -40.36 -3.16 -8.65
N ASN A 375 -40.98 -2.48 -9.62
CA ASN A 375 -40.43 -1.27 -10.23
C ASN A 375 -40.97 0.03 -9.60
N ALA A 376 -42.07 0.04 -8.84
CA ALA A 376 -42.67 1.26 -8.28
C ALA A 376 -42.72 1.31 -6.73
N ILE A 377 -41.81 0.62 -6.06
CA ILE A 377 -41.72 0.58 -4.59
C ILE A 377 -41.46 1.98 -4.05
N LYS A 378 -42.27 2.42 -3.08
CA LYS A 378 -42.22 3.77 -2.48
C LYS A 378 -42.36 4.91 -3.51
N ALA A 379 -42.94 4.66 -4.68
CA ALA A 379 -43.27 5.73 -5.61
C ALA A 379 -44.45 6.57 -5.06
N ALA A 380 -44.58 7.80 -5.54
CA ALA A 380 -45.69 8.70 -5.25
C ALA A 380 -46.56 8.85 -6.49
N ILE A 381 -47.86 8.66 -6.37
CA ILE A 381 -48.82 8.89 -7.46
C ILE A 381 -49.90 9.83 -6.94
N ASP A 382 -50.05 10.98 -7.58
CA ASP A 382 -51.09 11.96 -7.30
C ASP A 382 -51.97 12.13 -8.54
N LEU A 383 -53.24 11.73 -8.45
CA LEU A 383 -54.23 11.78 -9.52
C LEU A 383 -55.45 12.61 -9.09
N GLU A 384 -55.33 13.42 -8.04
CA GLU A 384 -56.46 14.16 -7.48
C GLU A 384 -57.15 15.06 -8.52
N GLY A 385 -58.46 15.25 -8.41
CA GLY A 385 -59.25 16.13 -9.28
C GLY A 385 -59.52 15.61 -10.70
N ASN A 386 -59.11 14.38 -11.04
CA ASN A 386 -59.42 13.75 -12.33
C ASN A 386 -60.78 13.01 -12.28
N ALA A 387 -61.88 13.76 -12.35
CA ALA A 387 -63.24 13.21 -12.18
C ALA A 387 -63.63 12.12 -13.20
N GLY A 388 -63.00 12.10 -14.39
CA GLY A 388 -63.24 11.10 -15.43
C GLY A 388 -62.48 9.77 -15.23
N LEU A 389 -61.56 9.71 -14.27
CA LEU A 389 -60.79 8.51 -13.95
C LEU A 389 -61.64 7.59 -13.05
N THR A 390 -61.97 6.40 -13.54
CA THR A 390 -62.93 5.46 -12.95
C THR A 390 -62.33 4.06 -12.80
N GLY A 391 -63.09 3.12 -12.25
CA GLY A 391 -62.70 1.71 -12.13
C GLY A 391 -62.13 1.35 -10.75
N SER A 392 -61.19 0.42 -10.73
CA SER A 392 -60.57 -0.15 -9.52
C SER A 392 -59.07 0.14 -9.45
N VAL A 393 -58.56 0.38 -8.24
CA VAL A 393 -57.12 0.53 -8.00
C VAL A 393 -56.46 -0.83 -7.78
N PRO A 394 -55.32 -1.14 -8.45
CA PRO A 394 -54.59 -2.40 -8.27
C PRO A 394 -53.97 -2.59 -6.88
N GLU A 395 -53.70 -3.84 -6.47
CA GLU A 395 -53.07 -4.15 -5.17
C GLU A 395 -51.64 -3.59 -5.08
N GLU A 396 -50.94 -3.45 -6.19
CA GLU A 396 -49.58 -2.90 -6.27
C GLU A 396 -49.49 -1.46 -5.75
N PHE A 397 -50.60 -0.72 -5.73
CA PHE A 397 -50.68 0.61 -5.14
C PHE A 397 -50.41 0.60 -3.63
N CYS A 398 -50.55 -0.54 -2.95
CA CYS A 398 -50.16 -0.72 -1.55
C CYS A 398 -48.66 -0.54 -1.30
N ARG A 399 -47.83 -0.57 -2.35
CA ARG A 399 -46.38 -0.39 -2.26
C ARG A 399 -45.95 1.07 -2.41
N LEU A 400 -46.87 1.97 -2.77
CA LEU A 400 -46.61 3.39 -2.94
C LEU A 400 -46.39 4.06 -1.59
N ARG A 401 -45.63 5.16 -1.57
CA ARG A 401 -45.51 6.03 -0.39
C ARG A 401 -46.61 7.10 -0.32
N PHE A 402 -47.21 7.42 -1.47
CA PHE A 402 -48.26 8.43 -1.63
C PHE A 402 -49.22 7.99 -2.73
N MET A 403 -50.51 8.10 -2.47
CA MET A 403 -51.63 7.76 -3.33
C MET A 403 -52.71 8.84 -3.20
N GLY A 404 -52.74 9.77 -4.14
CA GLY A 404 -53.75 10.83 -4.24
C GLY A 404 -54.86 10.46 -5.21
N LEU A 405 -56.09 10.29 -4.74
CA LEU A 405 -57.26 9.89 -5.56
C LEU A 405 -58.54 10.69 -5.23
N GLU A 406 -58.46 11.72 -4.39
CA GLU A 406 -59.60 12.61 -4.09
C GLU A 406 -60.10 13.31 -5.37
N GLY A 407 -61.41 13.48 -5.52
CA GLY A 407 -62.03 14.07 -6.70
C GLY A 407 -61.99 13.18 -7.97
N THR A 408 -61.68 11.89 -7.84
CA THR A 408 -61.74 10.91 -8.94
C THR A 408 -63.06 10.11 -8.92
N GLY A 409 -63.38 9.45 -10.03
CA GLY A 409 -64.53 8.53 -10.16
C GLY A 409 -64.21 7.06 -9.83
N VAL A 410 -63.10 6.78 -9.14
CA VAL A 410 -62.71 5.43 -8.72
C VAL A 410 -63.76 4.84 -7.76
N THR A 411 -64.04 3.53 -7.88
CA THR A 411 -65.12 2.86 -7.15
C THR A 411 -64.67 1.80 -6.15
N SER A 412 -63.45 1.28 -6.28
CA SER A 412 -62.89 0.29 -5.35
C SER A 412 -61.38 0.44 -5.18
N LEU A 413 -60.90 0.21 -3.96
CA LEU A 413 -59.49 0.32 -3.57
C LEU A 413 -58.98 -1.01 -2.98
N PRO A 414 -57.66 -1.25 -2.96
CA PRO A 414 -57.10 -2.40 -2.24
C PRO A 414 -57.25 -2.25 -0.72
N ASP A 415 -57.25 -3.38 -0.01
CA ASP A 415 -57.47 -3.43 1.44
C ASP A 415 -56.55 -2.50 2.23
N CYS A 416 -55.28 -2.40 1.83
CA CYS A 416 -54.29 -1.54 2.48
C CYS A 416 -54.69 -0.06 2.50
N ALA A 417 -55.37 0.43 1.46
CA ALA A 417 -55.78 1.84 1.37
C ALA A 417 -56.85 2.13 2.43
N TYR A 418 -57.80 1.21 2.62
CA TYR A 418 -58.78 1.29 3.68
C TYR A 418 -58.15 1.13 5.07
N CYS A 419 -57.19 0.21 5.23
CA CYS A 419 -56.48 0.00 6.49
C CYS A 419 -55.79 1.29 6.98
N TYR A 420 -55.10 2.00 6.07
CA TYR A 420 -54.15 3.04 6.46
C TYR A 420 -54.57 4.48 6.14
N LYS A 421 -55.77 4.70 5.57
CA LYS A 421 -56.31 6.05 5.31
C LYS A 421 -56.22 6.99 6.52
N ASN A 422 -56.62 6.51 7.69
CA ASN A 422 -56.66 7.32 8.92
C ASN A 422 -55.29 7.42 9.60
N VAL A 423 -54.33 6.58 9.23
CA VAL A 423 -52.95 6.62 9.74
C VAL A 423 -52.11 7.62 8.95
N LEU A 424 -52.32 7.66 7.64
CA LEU A 424 -51.62 8.52 6.68
C LEU A 424 -52.63 9.39 5.90
N PRO A 425 -53.35 10.31 6.57
CA PRO A 425 -54.44 11.06 5.96
C PRO A 425 -53.98 12.05 4.88
N ASN A 426 -52.69 12.42 4.86
CA ASN A 426 -52.13 13.32 3.86
C ASN A 426 -51.49 12.56 2.69
N GLU A 427 -51.15 11.29 2.87
CA GLU A 427 -50.48 10.48 1.87
C GLU A 427 -51.40 9.49 1.16
N ILE A 428 -52.55 9.14 1.76
CA ILE A 428 -53.57 8.27 1.17
C ILE A 428 -54.91 9.01 1.16
N THR A 429 -55.23 9.64 0.04
CA THR A 429 -56.45 10.47 -0.12
C THR A 429 -57.40 9.81 -1.14
N PHE A 430 -58.70 9.76 -0.83
CA PHE A 430 -59.74 9.23 -1.72
C PHE A 430 -61.15 9.51 -1.19
N ASP A 431 -62.13 9.54 -2.10
CA ASP A 431 -63.56 9.74 -1.78
C ASP A 431 -64.35 8.44 -1.57
N VAL A 432 -63.80 7.29 -1.98
CA VAL A 432 -64.47 5.98 -1.83
C VAL A 432 -64.81 5.73 -0.35
N PRO A 433 -66.08 5.46 0.01
CA PRO A 433 -66.45 5.22 1.39
C PRO A 433 -65.85 3.90 1.89
N ILE A 434 -65.30 3.93 3.12
CA ILE A 434 -64.81 2.72 3.79
C ILE A 434 -66.01 1.80 4.07
N PRO A 435 -65.98 0.51 3.72
CA PRO A 435 -67.08 -0.41 4.03
C PRO A 435 -67.37 -0.44 5.54
N GLY A 436 -68.64 -0.35 5.94
CA GLY A 436 -69.02 -0.13 7.35
C GLY A 436 -68.59 -1.20 8.36
N ASN A 437 -68.26 -2.41 7.89
CA ASN A 437 -67.73 -3.51 8.70
C ASN A 437 -66.31 -3.92 8.28
N PHE A 438 -65.55 -3.01 7.67
CA PHE A 438 -64.19 -3.30 7.22
C PHE A 438 -63.27 -3.51 8.42
N ALA A 439 -62.68 -4.71 8.52
CA ALA A 439 -61.58 -5.01 9.40
C ALA A 439 -60.34 -5.27 8.54
N CYS A 440 -59.23 -4.60 8.84
CA CYS A 440 -58.01 -4.71 8.04
C CYS A 440 -57.51 -6.16 8.00
N PRO A 441 -57.49 -6.84 6.82
CA PRO A 441 -57.02 -8.21 6.74
C PRO A 441 -55.49 -8.23 6.68
N HIS A 442 -54.83 -8.63 7.77
CA HIS A 442 -53.36 -8.68 7.86
C HIS A 442 -52.84 -10.10 8.13
N SER A 443 -51.65 -10.43 7.61
CA SER A 443 -51.01 -11.74 7.81
C SER A 443 -49.49 -11.66 7.73
N LEU A 444 -48.80 -12.55 8.45
CA LEU A 444 -47.35 -12.78 8.30
C LEU A 444 -47.09 -14.09 7.55
N ASN A 445 -46.01 -14.12 6.77
CA ASN A 445 -45.55 -15.34 6.12
C ASN A 445 -44.93 -16.32 7.13
N SER A 446 -44.23 -15.79 8.13
CA SER A 446 -43.63 -16.57 9.23
C SER A 446 -43.54 -15.70 10.49
N THR A 447 -43.76 -16.32 11.64
CA THR A 447 -43.48 -15.74 12.96
C THR A 447 -42.13 -16.18 13.53
N PHE A 448 -41.43 -17.10 12.86
CA PHE A 448 -40.07 -17.54 13.19
C PHE A 448 -39.08 -17.03 12.14
N ILE A 449 -38.09 -16.24 12.56
CA ILE A 449 -37.13 -15.57 11.68
C ILE A 449 -35.70 -15.86 12.13
N ILE A 450 -34.83 -16.24 11.20
CA ILE A 450 -33.40 -16.39 11.45
C ILE A 450 -32.70 -15.12 10.96
N THR A 451 -31.81 -14.55 11.78
CA THR A 451 -31.04 -13.35 11.46
C THR A 451 -29.55 -13.57 11.64
N THR A 452 -28.76 -12.85 10.83
CA THR A 452 -27.29 -12.87 10.85
C THR A 452 -26.67 -11.50 11.17
N ASP A 453 -27.46 -10.44 11.21
CA ASP A 453 -27.01 -9.03 11.27
C ASP A 453 -27.84 -8.17 12.23
N SER A 454 -28.48 -8.80 13.23
CA SER A 454 -29.36 -8.12 14.21
C SER A 454 -30.54 -7.39 13.57
N LYS A 455 -30.96 -7.78 12.36
CA LYS A 455 -32.17 -7.29 11.68
C LYS A 455 -33.10 -8.44 11.32
N LEU A 456 -34.35 -8.33 11.74
CA LEU A 456 -35.40 -9.26 11.33
C LEU A 456 -35.98 -8.78 10.01
N THR A 457 -35.93 -9.61 8.97
CA THR A 457 -36.63 -9.34 7.70
C THR A 457 -38.01 -9.96 7.76
N ILE A 458 -39.04 -9.13 7.88
CA ILE A 458 -40.42 -9.54 8.14
C ILE A 458 -41.27 -9.36 6.89
N ARG A 459 -41.89 -10.44 6.42
CA ARG A 459 -42.71 -10.47 5.20
C ARG A 459 -44.15 -10.85 5.51
N GLY A 460 -45.10 -10.19 4.86
CA GLY A 460 -46.53 -10.44 5.07
C GLY A 460 -47.42 -9.63 4.12
N LYS A 461 -48.69 -9.45 4.51
CA LYS A 461 -49.69 -8.65 3.79
C LYS A 461 -50.34 -7.65 4.75
N ASN A 462 -50.54 -6.43 4.26
CA ASN A 462 -51.16 -5.31 4.99
C ASN A 462 -50.48 -5.05 6.34
N LEU A 463 -49.14 -5.06 6.32
CA LEU A 463 -48.31 -4.77 7.49
C LEU A 463 -48.08 -3.26 7.70
N GLY A 464 -48.56 -2.40 6.82
CA GLY A 464 -48.44 -0.95 6.99
C GLY A 464 -47.10 -0.34 6.59
N TYR A 465 -46.85 0.85 7.13
CA TYR A 465 -45.85 1.80 6.60
C TYR A 465 -44.68 2.09 7.54
N ALA A 466 -44.70 1.54 8.76
CA ALA A 466 -43.75 1.86 9.84
C ALA A 466 -43.73 3.36 10.18
N VAL A 467 -44.92 3.92 10.44
CA VAL A 467 -45.08 5.35 10.73
C VAL A 467 -44.58 5.65 12.15
N PRO A 468 -43.63 6.59 12.33
CA PRO A 468 -43.14 6.97 13.66
C PRO A 468 -44.28 7.41 14.58
N GLY A 469 -44.36 6.82 15.78
CA GLY A 469 -45.42 7.06 16.75
C GLY A 469 -46.67 6.19 16.59
N ASP A 470 -46.83 5.48 15.46
CA ASP A 470 -47.88 4.46 15.26
C ASP A 470 -47.33 3.02 15.28
N SER A 471 -46.06 2.83 14.89
CA SER A 471 -45.36 1.54 14.92
C SER A 471 -44.26 1.49 15.98
N THR A 472 -43.76 0.29 16.29
CA THR A 472 -42.60 0.09 17.18
C THR A 472 -41.35 0.82 16.65
N ASP A 473 -40.64 1.50 17.54
CA ASP A 473 -39.36 2.16 17.23
C ASP A 473 -38.33 1.16 16.68
N GLY A 474 -37.67 1.51 15.58
CA GLY A 474 -36.70 0.63 14.90
C GLY A 474 -37.30 -0.30 13.85
N LEU A 475 -38.61 -0.20 13.58
CA LEU A 475 -39.25 -0.78 12.41
C LEU A 475 -39.03 0.14 11.20
N GLU A 476 -38.59 -0.43 10.08
CA GLU A 476 -38.32 0.28 8.83
C GLU A 476 -39.01 -0.45 7.67
N THR A 477 -39.63 0.29 6.76
CA THR A 477 -40.24 -0.27 5.56
C THR A 477 -39.20 -0.50 4.46
N ILE A 478 -39.15 -1.70 3.87
CA ILE A 478 -38.47 -1.95 2.59
C ILE A 478 -39.49 -1.81 1.46
N ILE A 479 -40.58 -2.58 1.54
CA ILE A 479 -41.75 -2.50 0.65
C ILE A 479 -42.97 -2.24 1.56
N PRO A 480 -43.62 -1.07 1.45
CA PRO A 480 -44.82 -0.78 2.23
C PRO A 480 -45.85 -1.91 2.14
N ASN A 481 -46.51 -2.20 3.25
CA ASN A 481 -47.49 -3.26 3.43
C ASN A 481 -47.02 -4.71 3.26
N GLU A 482 -45.79 -4.96 2.80
CA GLU A 482 -45.34 -6.31 2.40
C GLU A 482 -44.03 -6.76 3.06
N LEU A 483 -43.00 -5.90 3.12
CA LEU A 483 -41.66 -6.27 3.57
C LEU A 483 -41.08 -5.16 4.45
N LEU A 484 -40.85 -5.48 5.71
CA LEU A 484 -40.30 -4.58 6.72
C LEU A 484 -39.07 -5.19 7.36
N THR A 485 -38.23 -4.34 7.93
CA THR A 485 -37.11 -4.75 8.77
C THR A 485 -37.25 -4.19 10.16
N PHE A 486 -36.92 -5.00 11.16
CA PHE A 486 -36.93 -4.58 12.55
C PHE A 486 -35.56 -4.82 13.17
N LYS A 487 -34.95 -3.77 13.72
CA LYS A 487 -33.66 -3.91 14.42
C LYS A 487 -33.88 -4.52 15.80
N VAL A 488 -33.19 -5.62 16.08
CA VAL A 488 -33.17 -6.26 17.40
C VAL A 488 -31.86 -5.97 18.12
N PRO A 489 -31.83 -5.97 19.47
CA PRO A 489 -30.60 -5.75 20.23
C PRO A 489 -29.56 -6.84 19.96
N ASP A 490 -28.30 -6.45 19.79
CA ASP A 490 -27.18 -7.39 19.62
C ASP A 490 -27.17 -8.48 20.72
N PRO A 491 -26.80 -9.72 20.38
CA PRO A 491 -27.21 -10.89 21.15
C PRO A 491 -26.48 -11.06 22.50
N PRO A 492 -27.24 -11.27 23.59
CA PRO A 492 -26.78 -12.04 24.75
C PRO A 492 -27.33 -13.48 24.84
N SER A 493 -28.27 -13.90 23.97
CA SER A 493 -28.88 -15.26 23.98
C SER A 493 -29.34 -15.71 22.59
N TYR A 494 -29.52 -17.04 22.40
CA TYR A 494 -29.75 -17.69 21.10
C TYR A 494 -31.14 -17.48 20.49
N GLN A 495 -32.19 -17.80 21.26
CA GLN A 495 -33.58 -17.65 20.86
C GLN A 495 -34.22 -16.54 21.70
N LYS A 496 -34.97 -15.67 21.03
CA LYS A 496 -35.71 -14.58 21.66
C LYS A 496 -37.06 -14.41 21.00
N TRP A 497 -37.90 -13.62 21.64
CA TRP A 497 -39.14 -13.14 21.06
C TRP A 497 -39.23 -11.63 21.23
N VAL A 498 -39.98 -10.98 20.34
CA VAL A 498 -40.28 -9.56 20.40
C VAL A 498 -41.68 -9.31 19.86
N ASP A 499 -42.45 -8.49 20.57
CA ASP A 499 -43.73 -7.99 20.07
C ASP A 499 -43.46 -6.83 19.12
N VAL A 500 -43.75 -7.02 17.83
CA VAL A 500 -43.63 -5.98 16.81
C VAL A 500 -45.02 -5.43 16.53
N VAL A 501 -45.23 -4.16 16.85
CA VAL A 501 -46.43 -3.40 16.52
C VAL A 501 -46.18 -2.69 15.20
N PHE A 502 -46.93 -3.10 14.18
CA PHE A 502 -46.85 -2.55 12.84
C PHE A 502 -47.71 -1.30 12.67
N SER A 503 -48.84 -1.25 13.38
CA SER A 503 -49.70 -0.06 13.50
C SER A 503 -50.61 -0.18 14.73
N THR A 504 -50.51 0.78 15.62
CA THR A 504 -51.33 0.87 16.84
C THR A 504 -52.75 1.30 16.49
N ALA A 505 -52.89 2.27 15.59
CA ALA A 505 -54.17 2.79 15.12
C ALA A 505 -55.04 1.73 14.43
N VAL A 506 -54.41 0.80 13.69
CA VAL A 506 -55.11 -0.29 12.99
C VAL A 506 -55.18 -1.58 13.84
N GLY A 507 -54.33 -1.69 14.87
CA GLY A 507 -54.27 -2.88 15.73
C GLY A 507 -53.46 -4.05 15.14
N VAL A 508 -52.50 -3.77 14.25
CA VAL A 508 -51.66 -4.80 13.62
C VAL A 508 -50.41 -5.03 14.48
N SER A 509 -50.35 -6.19 15.14
CA SER A 509 -49.20 -6.58 15.96
C SER A 509 -48.98 -8.09 15.93
N TYR A 510 -47.72 -8.51 16.05
CA TYR A 510 -47.33 -9.92 16.08
C TYR A 510 -46.20 -10.15 17.09
N ASN A 511 -46.27 -11.28 17.79
CA ASN A 511 -45.14 -11.81 18.55
C ASN A 511 -44.24 -12.61 17.60
N ILE A 512 -43.03 -12.10 17.38
CA ILE A 512 -42.05 -12.69 16.46
C ILE A 512 -40.98 -13.39 17.28
N THR A 513 -40.81 -14.68 17.05
CA THR A 513 -39.69 -15.47 17.58
C THR A 513 -38.53 -15.39 16.60
N TYR A 514 -37.31 -15.20 17.09
CA TYR A 514 -36.13 -15.13 16.24
C TYR A 514 -34.89 -15.73 16.87
N ASP A 515 -34.02 -16.23 15.99
CA ASP A 515 -32.75 -16.85 16.34
C ASP A 515 -31.58 -16.16 15.64
N TYR A 516 -30.46 -16.05 16.35
CA TYR A 516 -29.19 -15.62 15.77
C TYR A 516 -28.43 -16.82 15.22
N ALA A 517 -28.09 -16.78 13.93
CA ALA A 517 -27.23 -17.77 13.28
C ALA A 517 -25.81 -17.23 12.97
N THR A 518 -25.48 -16.03 13.47
CA THR A 518 -24.17 -15.38 13.25
C THR A 518 -23.02 -16.15 13.90
N LEU A 519 -21.87 -16.13 13.22
CA LEU A 519 -20.58 -16.59 13.75
C LEU A 519 -19.66 -15.38 13.96
N ILE A 520 -19.42 -15.00 15.23
CA ILE A 520 -18.49 -13.92 15.59
C ILE A 520 -17.19 -14.55 16.05
N PHE A 521 -16.13 -14.42 15.26
CA PHE A 521 -14.83 -15.01 15.55
C PHE A 521 -13.84 -13.96 16.11
N ASN A 522 -13.48 -14.06 17.40
CA ASN A 522 -12.58 -13.10 18.05
C ASN A 522 -11.11 -13.39 17.71
N TYR A 523 -10.59 -14.53 18.13
CA TYR A 523 -9.22 -14.96 17.88
C TYR A 523 -9.11 -16.46 18.08
N GLY A 524 -8.04 -17.08 17.58
CA GLY A 524 -7.80 -18.50 17.82
C GLY A 524 -6.33 -18.80 18.00
N ALA A 525 -6.05 -20.02 18.42
CA ALA A 525 -4.73 -20.58 18.60
C ALA A 525 -4.68 -21.95 17.93
N ILE A 526 -3.50 -22.32 17.44
CA ILE A 526 -3.24 -23.63 16.86
C ILE A 526 -2.03 -24.22 17.60
N GLU A 527 -2.17 -25.43 18.12
CA GLU A 527 -1.13 -26.13 18.87
C GLU A 527 -0.82 -27.49 18.24
N GLN A 528 0.44 -27.93 18.31
CA GLN A 528 0.83 -29.26 17.86
C GLN A 528 0.33 -30.34 18.82
N ILE A 529 -0.23 -31.40 18.28
CA ILE A 529 -0.63 -32.61 18.99
C ILE A 529 -0.13 -33.85 18.22
N PRO A 530 -0.08 -35.05 18.82
CA PRO A 530 0.29 -36.26 18.11
C PRO A 530 -0.56 -36.46 16.84
N GLY A 531 0.12 -36.57 15.69
CA GLY A 531 -0.48 -36.84 14.39
C GLY A 531 -1.27 -35.69 13.75
N GLY A 532 -1.21 -34.46 14.28
CA GLY A 532 -1.96 -33.33 13.70
C GLY A 532 -1.93 -32.04 14.52
N LEU A 533 -2.87 -31.14 14.25
CA LEU A 533 -2.96 -29.84 14.92
C LEU A 533 -4.26 -29.72 15.72
N LYS A 534 -4.22 -29.11 16.89
CA LYS A 534 -5.43 -28.73 17.65
C LYS A 534 -5.70 -27.24 17.46
N VAL A 535 -6.90 -26.94 16.98
CA VAL A 535 -7.40 -25.59 16.76
C VAL A 535 -8.30 -25.22 17.92
N THR A 536 -8.04 -24.08 18.54
CA THR A 536 -8.87 -23.49 19.60
C THR A 536 -9.36 -22.12 19.14
N LEU A 537 -10.67 -21.94 19.01
CA LEU A 537 -11.32 -20.71 18.59
C LEU A 537 -12.02 -20.07 19.77
N ASN A 538 -11.68 -18.83 20.07
CA ASN A 538 -12.45 -17.96 20.95
C ASN A 538 -13.46 -17.20 20.10
N MET A 539 -14.74 -17.49 20.32
CA MET A 539 -15.86 -16.89 19.63
C MET A 539 -16.41 -15.73 20.47
N GLY A 540 -16.83 -14.65 19.81
CA GLY A 540 -17.67 -13.63 20.44
C GLY A 540 -19.11 -14.08 20.57
N PHE A 541 -19.57 -14.92 19.64
CA PHE A 541 -20.90 -15.53 19.61
C PHE A 541 -20.92 -16.66 18.59
N PHE A 542 -21.59 -17.76 18.93
CA PHE A 542 -22.09 -18.76 17.99
C PHE A 542 -23.31 -19.41 18.62
N ASN A 543 -24.25 -19.88 17.80
CA ASN A 543 -25.41 -20.60 18.30
C ASN A 543 -25.22 -22.13 18.10
N PRO A 544 -25.19 -22.91 19.19
CA PRO A 544 -24.91 -24.35 19.17
C PRO A 544 -26.03 -25.19 18.54
N THR A 545 -27.24 -24.63 18.34
CA THR A 545 -28.35 -25.35 17.70
C THR A 545 -28.11 -25.57 16.21
N TYR A 546 -27.26 -24.75 15.59
CA TYR A 546 -26.90 -24.88 14.18
C TYR A 546 -25.60 -25.67 14.05
N ALA A 547 -25.60 -26.69 13.19
CA ALA A 547 -24.39 -27.40 12.83
C ALA A 547 -23.41 -26.45 12.14
N PHE A 548 -22.13 -26.54 12.48
CA PHE A 548 -21.06 -25.78 11.83
C PHE A 548 -19.87 -26.67 11.50
N ASN A 549 -19.19 -26.30 10.41
CA ASN A 549 -17.98 -26.96 9.93
C ASN A 549 -16.80 -26.00 10.07
N ILE A 550 -15.66 -26.55 10.49
CA ILE A 550 -14.41 -25.81 10.67
C ILE A 550 -13.34 -26.43 9.77
N THR A 551 -12.57 -25.59 9.09
CA THR A 551 -11.43 -26.03 8.28
C THR A 551 -10.20 -25.19 8.56
N LEU A 552 -9.02 -25.79 8.51
CA LEU A 552 -7.72 -25.13 8.50
C LEU A 552 -7.08 -25.32 7.12
N ASP A 553 -6.91 -24.25 6.35
CA ASP A 553 -6.34 -24.32 5.00
C ASP A 553 -7.04 -25.35 4.11
N ASN A 554 -8.38 -25.41 4.21
CA ASN A 554 -9.28 -26.37 3.56
C ASN A 554 -9.23 -27.82 4.11
N ASN A 555 -8.38 -28.13 5.09
CA ASN A 555 -8.40 -29.42 5.77
C ASN A 555 -9.50 -29.45 6.84
N PRO A 556 -10.35 -30.49 6.88
CA PRO A 556 -11.46 -30.55 7.82
C PRO A 556 -10.97 -30.71 9.26
N CYS A 557 -11.57 -29.95 10.17
CA CYS A 557 -11.37 -30.11 11.60
C CYS A 557 -12.38 -31.13 12.16
N ILE A 558 -11.88 -32.21 12.76
CA ILE A 558 -12.66 -33.29 13.36
C ILE A 558 -12.74 -33.13 14.89
N ASN A 559 -13.60 -33.92 15.54
CA ASN A 559 -13.78 -33.92 17.00
C ASN A 559 -14.10 -32.52 17.56
N VAL A 560 -15.00 -31.82 16.88
CA VAL A 560 -15.41 -30.47 17.25
C VAL A 560 -16.15 -30.49 18.59
N ASN A 561 -15.58 -29.83 19.59
CA ASN A 561 -16.16 -29.62 20.91
C ASN A 561 -16.38 -28.13 21.12
N ALA A 562 -17.63 -27.73 21.31
CA ALA A 562 -18.01 -26.34 21.50
C ALA A 562 -18.61 -26.13 22.90
N SER A 563 -18.14 -25.10 23.59
CA SER A 563 -18.59 -24.72 24.93
C SER A 563 -19.43 -23.46 24.85
N GLU A 564 -20.71 -23.58 25.20
CA GLU A 564 -21.67 -22.47 25.22
C GLU A 564 -21.41 -21.47 26.35
N THR A 565 -20.76 -21.89 27.44
CA THR A 565 -20.51 -21.04 28.60
C THR A 565 -19.26 -20.19 28.44
N THR A 566 -18.25 -20.71 27.76
CA THR A 566 -16.96 -20.03 27.54
C THR A 566 -16.82 -19.45 26.13
N TYR A 567 -17.76 -19.76 25.22
CA TYR A 567 -17.69 -19.45 23.80
C TYR A 567 -16.39 -19.95 23.13
N ILE A 568 -15.90 -21.11 23.56
CA ILE A 568 -14.69 -21.73 23.03
C ILE A 568 -15.07 -22.93 22.18
N ILE A 569 -14.53 -23.00 20.97
CA ILE A 569 -14.61 -24.19 20.12
C ILE A 569 -13.22 -24.79 19.98
N THR A 570 -13.10 -26.09 20.19
CA THR A 570 -11.86 -26.85 20.00
C THR A 570 -12.10 -27.96 18.99
N CYS A 571 -11.12 -28.23 18.13
CA CYS A 571 -11.18 -29.32 17.18
C CYS A 571 -9.77 -29.72 16.75
N ASN A 572 -9.63 -30.90 16.12
CA ASN A 572 -8.35 -31.44 15.68
C ASN A 572 -8.32 -31.53 14.16
N VAL A 573 -7.21 -31.16 13.54
CA VAL A 573 -6.97 -31.33 12.11
C VAL A 573 -6.03 -32.52 11.96
N PRO A 574 -6.51 -33.66 11.42
CA PRO A 574 -5.71 -34.88 11.31
C PRO A 574 -4.75 -34.79 10.13
N GLY A 575 -3.59 -35.44 10.27
CA GLY A 575 -2.53 -35.37 9.28
C GLY A 575 -1.71 -34.10 9.42
N ILE A 576 -0.45 -34.20 9.02
CA ILE A 576 0.45 -33.06 8.91
C ILE A 576 0.27 -32.58 7.47
N PRO A 577 -0.35 -31.41 7.23
CA PRO A 577 -0.27 -30.84 5.89
C PRO A 577 1.24 -30.71 5.59
N ALA A 578 1.68 -30.98 4.35
CA ALA A 578 3.10 -30.92 3.98
C ALA A 578 3.62 -29.48 4.16
N LEU A 579 4.05 -29.14 5.37
CA LEU A 579 4.22 -27.77 5.83
C LEU A 579 5.63 -27.60 6.36
N ASN A 580 6.51 -27.27 5.42
CA ASN A 580 7.94 -27.11 5.66
C ASN A 580 8.28 -25.68 6.15
N SER A 581 7.43 -25.04 6.98
CA SER A 581 7.71 -23.68 7.46
C SER A 581 7.36 -23.42 8.94
N LEU A 582 8.19 -22.61 9.62
CA LEU A 582 8.15 -22.30 11.05
C LEU A 582 7.19 -21.18 11.45
N ASN A 583 6.86 -20.27 10.53
CA ASN A 583 5.87 -19.22 10.76
C ASN A 583 4.72 -19.41 9.79
N MET A 584 3.68 -20.06 10.29
CA MET A 584 2.54 -20.44 9.48
C MET A 584 1.38 -19.50 9.71
N ILE A 585 0.83 -19.00 8.62
CA ILE A 585 -0.49 -18.38 8.63
C ILE A 585 -1.49 -19.45 8.20
N GLY A 586 -2.20 -20.01 9.16
CA GLY A 586 -3.31 -20.91 8.90
C GLY A 586 -4.60 -20.13 8.72
N LYS A 587 -5.29 -20.30 7.59
CA LYS A 587 -6.62 -19.73 7.39
C LYS A 587 -7.64 -20.67 8.01
N VAL A 588 -8.12 -20.32 9.20
CA VAL A 588 -9.26 -21.01 9.81
C VAL A 588 -10.55 -20.42 9.26
N THR A 589 -11.40 -21.30 8.74
CA THR A 589 -12.75 -20.96 8.28
C THR A 589 -13.76 -21.72 9.13
N ILE A 590 -14.78 -21.02 9.63
CA ILE A 590 -15.94 -21.59 10.32
C ILE A 590 -17.20 -21.19 9.56
N GLN A 591 -18.08 -22.13 9.31
CA GLN A 591 -19.32 -21.89 8.56
C GLN A 591 -20.48 -22.73 9.09
N ASN A 592 -21.69 -22.19 9.02
CA ASN A 592 -22.94 -22.91 9.15
C ASN A 592 -23.80 -22.68 7.89
N ASP A 593 -25.05 -23.13 7.89
CA ASP A 593 -25.95 -22.99 6.73
C ASP A 593 -26.31 -21.54 6.37
N TYR A 594 -26.00 -20.57 7.25
CA TYR A 594 -26.42 -19.16 7.12
C TYR A 594 -25.24 -18.19 6.98
N THR A 595 -24.08 -18.49 7.56
CA THR A 595 -22.94 -17.59 7.66
C THR A 595 -21.60 -18.32 7.52
N LEU A 596 -20.60 -17.58 7.06
CA LEU A 596 -19.21 -18.01 6.96
C LEU A 596 -18.32 -16.91 7.53
N ASN A 597 -17.36 -17.30 8.37
CA ASN A 597 -16.33 -16.40 8.90
C ASN A 597 -14.95 -17.06 8.78
N SER A 598 -13.91 -16.27 8.54
CA SER A 598 -12.54 -16.79 8.41
C SER A 598 -11.50 -15.83 8.96
N LYS A 599 -10.42 -16.38 9.54
CA LYS A 599 -9.30 -15.59 10.05
C LYS A 599 -7.98 -16.32 9.87
N ASN A 600 -6.95 -15.52 9.64
CA ASN A 600 -5.57 -15.96 9.59
C ASN A 600 -5.02 -16.06 11.02
N ILE A 601 -4.50 -17.23 11.40
CA ILE A 601 -3.92 -17.50 12.71
C ILE A 601 -2.44 -17.86 12.54
N PHE A 602 -1.58 -17.24 13.33
CA PHE A 602 -0.16 -17.58 13.37
C PHE A 602 0.09 -18.78 14.27
N TYR A 603 0.88 -19.74 13.78
CA TYR A 603 1.35 -20.89 14.57
C TYR A 603 2.71 -21.38 14.10
N ALA A 604 3.37 -22.18 14.95
CA ALA A 604 4.70 -22.71 14.70
C ALA A 604 4.79 -24.20 15.05
N ILE A 605 5.60 -24.93 14.27
CA ILE A 605 5.99 -26.31 14.53
C ILE A 605 7.29 -26.29 15.35
N GLY A 606 7.20 -26.59 16.64
CA GLY A 606 8.30 -26.49 17.61
C GLY A 606 9.15 -27.76 17.77
N TYR A 607 8.64 -28.94 17.42
CA TYR A 607 9.33 -30.22 17.57
C TYR A 607 8.91 -31.27 16.51
N PRO A 608 9.73 -32.32 16.25
CA PRO A 608 11.09 -32.49 16.74
C PRO A 608 12.08 -31.54 16.04
N VAL A 609 13.12 -31.14 16.76
CA VAL A 609 14.27 -30.36 16.26
C VAL A 609 15.49 -30.81 17.05
N SER A 610 16.60 -31.10 16.37
CA SER A 610 17.90 -31.32 17.03
C SER A 610 18.84 -30.17 16.71
N THR A 611 19.46 -29.58 17.73
CA THR A 611 20.42 -28.48 17.60
C THR A 611 21.86 -28.95 17.71
N SER A 612 22.14 -30.06 18.41
CA SER A 612 23.50 -30.65 18.49
C SER A 612 23.48 -32.17 18.64
N VAL A 613 24.54 -32.82 18.19
CA VAL A 613 24.74 -34.27 18.26
C VAL A 613 26.21 -34.59 18.51
N ASN A 614 26.51 -35.60 19.34
CA ASN A 614 27.89 -36.09 19.47
C ASN A 614 28.30 -36.89 18.24
N SER A 615 29.57 -36.80 17.85
CA SER A 615 30.15 -37.70 16.86
C SER A 615 30.41 -39.10 17.45
N LEU A 616 30.52 -40.08 16.56
CA LEU A 616 30.97 -41.44 16.88
C LEU A 616 32.22 -41.79 16.06
N ASP A 617 32.96 -42.81 16.50
CA ASP A 617 33.98 -43.44 15.67
C ASP A 617 33.38 -44.60 14.86
N GLN A 618 34.22 -45.30 14.09
CA GLN A 618 33.79 -46.39 13.23
C GLN A 618 33.25 -47.64 13.98
N TYR A 619 33.45 -47.77 15.30
CA TYR A 619 32.85 -48.85 16.09
C TYR A 619 31.38 -48.56 16.43
N GLY A 620 30.94 -47.30 16.30
CA GLY A 620 29.61 -46.87 16.67
C GLY A 620 29.45 -46.69 18.18
N GLY A 621 28.22 -46.65 18.66
CA GLY A 621 27.88 -46.41 20.06
C GLY A 621 26.58 -45.65 20.24
N ASN A 622 26.48 -44.93 21.37
CA ASN A 622 25.31 -44.13 21.69
C ASN A 622 25.40 -42.75 21.03
N VAL A 623 24.40 -42.43 20.22
CA VAL A 623 24.21 -41.10 19.62
C VAL A 623 23.22 -40.33 20.48
N THR A 624 23.65 -39.17 20.96
CA THR A 624 22.92 -38.26 21.83
C THR A 624 22.58 -36.99 21.07
N PHE A 625 21.31 -36.86 20.72
CA PHE A 625 20.72 -35.67 20.13
C PHE A 625 20.21 -34.75 21.23
N GLN A 626 20.45 -33.46 21.06
CA GLN A 626 20.04 -32.41 21.98
C GLN A 626 19.21 -31.39 21.23
N GLY A 627 18.05 -31.01 21.75
CA GLY A 627 17.13 -30.12 21.07
C GLY A 627 15.76 -29.99 21.73
N GLN A 628 14.70 -30.09 20.94
CA GLN A 628 13.29 -30.09 21.37
C GLN A 628 12.59 -31.29 20.72
N PHE A 629 12.10 -32.23 21.51
CA PHE A 629 11.47 -33.46 21.01
C PHE A 629 10.00 -33.59 21.42
N GLY A 630 9.40 -32.55 22.00
CA GLY A 630 8.00 -32.57 22.42
C GLY A 630 7.79 -33.25 23.77
N GLN A 631 6.56 -33.62 24.08
CA GLN A 631 6.19 -34.18 25.38
C GLN A 631 5.35 -35.46 25.30
N TYR A 632 4.80 -35.80 24.13
CA TYR A 632 3.87 -36.92 23.99
C TYR A 632 4.58 -38.21 23.58
N PHE A 633 5.54 -38.12 22.65
CA PHE A 633 6.37 -39.24 22.20
C PHE A 633 5.56 -40.41 21.63
N ASP A 634 4.56 -40.14 20.81
CA ASP A 634 3.82 -41.13 20.04
C ASP A 634 4.67 -41.64 18.87
N GLN A 635 4.86 -42.96 18.83
CA GLN A 635 5.66 -43.71 17.86
C GLN A 635 7.00 -43.06 17.47
N PRO A 636 7.89 -42.77 18.44
CA PRO A 636 9.14 -42.10 18.14
C PRO A 636 10.08 -43.07 17.41
N SER A 637 10.77 -42.59 16.39
CA SER A 637 11.78 -43.36 15.66
C SER A 637 12.94 -42.47 15.24
N ALA A 638 14.13 -43.05 15.15
CA ALA A 638 15.34 -42.37 14.72
C ALA A 638 16.07 -43.24 13.69
N PHE A 639 16.61 -42.60 12.66
CA PHE A 639 17.38 -43.24 11.59
C PHE A 639 18.65 -42.46 11.34
N ILE A 640 19.74 -43.18 11.05
CA ILE A 640 21.05 -42.61 10.71
C ILE A 640 21.54 -43.31 9.44
N GLY A 641 21.83 -42.54 8.39
CA GLY A 641 22.22 -43.07 7.09
C GLY A 641 21.15 -43.96 6.43
N GLY A 642 19.88 -43.78 6.80
CA GLY A 642 18.76 -44.63 6.38
C GLY A 642 18.57 -45.89 7.23
N GLU A 643 19.51 -46.22 8.11
CA GLU A 643 19.44 -47.38 9.00
C GLU A 643 18.74 -47.02 10.32
N ASN A 644 18.03 -47.98 10.90
CA ASN A 644 17.31 -47.78 12.15
C ASN A 644 18.29 -47.56 13.32
N CYS A 645 18.05 -46.51 14.12
CA CYS A 645 18.80 -46.21 15.35
C CYS A 645 17.84 -46.40 16.55
N PRO A 646 17.81 -47.57 17.20
CA PRO A 646 16.90 -47.84 18.29
C PRO A 646 17.05 -46.83 19.43
N ILE A 647 15.96 -46.16 19.80
CA ILE A 647 15.93 -45.15 20.86
C ILE A 647 16.09 -45.84 22.22
N LEU A 648 17.10 -45.43 22.97
CA LEU A 648 17.39 -45.87 24.33
C LEU A 648 16.75 -44.94 25.38
N GLU A 649 16.79 -43.64 25.13
CA GLU A 649 16.24 -42.60 26.01
C GLU A 649 15.60 -41.51 25.15
N LEU A 650 14.43 -41.02 25.57
CA LEU A 650 13.76 -39.88 24.95
C LEU A 650 13.07 -39.05 26.02
N ASN A 651 13.38 -37.75 26.03
CA ASN A 651 12.68 -36.76 26.83
C ASN A 651 12.54 -35.46 26.01
N ALA A 652 11.99 -34.41 26.61
CA ALA A 652 11.66 -33.18 25.89
C ALA A 652 12.86 -32.49 25.24
N THR A 653 14.08 -32.71 25.73
CA THR A 653 15.29 -32.03 25.23
C THR A 653 16.40 -32.95 24.76
N THR A 654 16.31 -34.25 25.02
CA THR A 654 17.35 -35.24 24.69
C THR A 654 16.75 -36.49 24.07
N LEU A 655 17.37 -36.97 22.99
CA LEU A 655 17.12 -38.29 22.41
C LEU A 655 18.46 -39.04 22.37
N VAL A 656 18.53 -40.22 22.96
CA VAL A 656 19.67 -41.12 22.86
C VAL A 656 19.25 -42.34 22.07
N CYS A 657 19.99 -42.68 21.01
CA CYS A 657 19.78 -43.91 20.25
C CYS A 657 21.08 -44.67 20.05
N GLN A 658 21.00 -45.97 19.80
CA GLN A 658 22.17 -46.81 19.58
C GLN A 658 22.43 -46.99 18.09
N TYR A 659 23.60 -46.55 17.62
CA TYR A 659 24.04 -46.72 16.24
C TYR A 659 25.32 -47.53 16.21
N VAL A 660 25.20 -48.80 15.84
CA VAL A 660 26.33 -49.75 15.78
C VAL A 660 26.47 -50.29 14.37
N GLY A 661 27.70 -50.60 13.97
CA GLY A 661 27.96 -51.35 12.76
C GLY A 661 27.24 -52.71 12.78
N THR A 662 27.03 -53.31 11.60
CA THR A 662 26.36 -54.61 11.48
C THR A 662 27.03 -55.67 12.37
N PRO A 663 26.28 -56.68 12.86
CA PRO A 663 26.79 -57.68 13.81
C PRO A 663 27.98 -58.54 13.30
N THR A 664 28.40 -58.37 12.05
CA THR A 664 29.59 -58.98 11.43
C THR A 664 30.91 -58.29 11.77
N GLY A 665 30.92 -57.28 12.66
CA GLY A 665 32.15 -56.57 13.06
C GLY A 665 32.67 -55.61 11.99
N GLN A 666 31.79 -55.14 11.10
CA GLN A 666 32.13 -54.21 10.04
C GLN A 666 32.12 -52.77 10.57
N LEU A 667 33.21 -52.05 10.31
CA LEU A 667 33.38 -50.64 10.67
C LEU A 667 32.38 -49.77 9.92
N LEU A 668 31.79 -48.79 10.60
CA LEU A 668 30.92 -47.80 9.98
C LEU A 668 31.72 -46.96 8.95
N PRO A 669 31.10 -46.62 7.79
CA PRO A 669 31.74 -45.74 6.81
C PRO A 669 31.97 -44.35 7.39
N ILE A 670 33.19 -43.84 7.24
CA ILE A 670 33.61 -42.49 7.69
C ILE A 670 32.79 -41.42 6.97
N GLY A 671 32.63 -40.27 7.62
CA GLY A 671 32.03 -39.08 7.05
C GLY A 671 30.58 -38.84 7.49
N PRO A 672 29.93 -37.81 6.93
CA PRO A 672 28.60 -37.37 7.33
C PRO A 672 27.54 -38.44 7.07
N LYS A 673 26.51 -38.46 7.93
CA LYS A 673 25.32 -39.32 7.75
C LYS A 673 24.05 -38.51 7.99
N THR A 674 23.06 -38.72 7.13
CA THR A 674 21.72 -38.14 7.32
C THR A 674 21.07 -38.70 8.57
N VAL A 675 20.57 -37.80 9.41
CA VAL A 675 19.77 -38.10 10.59
C VAL A 675 18.32 -37.83 10.24
N ARG A 676 17.43 -38.75 10.59
CA ARG A 676 15.98 -38.54 10.55
C ARG A 676 15.36 -38.95 11.87
N ILE A 677 14.65 -38.04 12.51
CA ILE A 677 13.94 -38.26 13.78
C ILE A 677 12.46 -38.01 13.54
N VAL A 678 11.61 -38.97 13.91
CA VAL A 678 10.16 -38.83 13.87
C VAL A 678 9.64 -38.89 15.30
N VAL A 679 8.87 -37.90 15.71
CA VAL A 679 8.19 -37.86 17.02
C VAL A 679 6.80 -37.29 16.82
N ASP A 680 5.76 -37.93 17.37
CA ASP A 680 4.38 -37.44 17.31
C ASP A 680 3.86 -37.29 15.86
N GLY A 681 4.43 -38.07 14.93
CA GLY A 681 4.21 -37.99 13.49
C GLY A 681 5.03 -36.92 12.75
N TYR A 682 5.64 -35.97 13.46
CA TYR A 682 6.45 -34.90 12.87
C TYR A 682 7.87 -35.38 12.61
N THR A 683 8.47 -34.94 11.50
CA THR A 683 9.81 -35.35 11.06
C THR A 683 10.80 -34.19 11.17
N PHE A 684 11.96 -34.48 11.73
CA PHE A 684 13.19 -33.69 11.64
C PHE A 684 14.20 -34.46 10.81
N GLU A 685 14.84 -33.81 9.86
CA GLU A 685 15.86 -34.43 9.00
C GLU A 685 17.04 -33.48 8.80
N SER A 686 18.27 -34.00 8.83
CA SER A 686 19.48 -33.22 8.60
C SER A 686 20.62 -34.08 8.06
N ALA A 687 21.25 -33.65 6.97
CA ALA A 687 22.42 -34.31 6.36
C ALA A 687 23.77 -33.82 6.93
N THR A 688 23.77 -32.68 7.64
CA THR A 688 24.99 -31.95 8.03
C THR A 688 25.25 -31.96 9.53
N LEU A 689 24.39 -32.59 10.33
CA LEU A 689 24.43 -32.53 11.79
C LEU A 689 25.28 -33.63 12.45
N PHE A 690 25.52 -34.76 11.77
CA PHE A 690 26.17 -35.94 12.36
C PHE A 690 27.23 -36.57 11.43
N THR A 691 28.34 -37.03 12.01
CA THR A 691 29.48 -37.63 11.30
C THR A 691 30.07 -38.83 12.03
N ILE A 692 30.67 -39.75 11.28
CA ILE A 692 31.47 -40.87 11.78
C ILE A 692 32.95 -40.59 11.54
N ASN A 693 33.74 -40.61 12.61
CA ASN A 693 35.17 -40.36 12.62
C ASN A 693 35.97 -41.64 12.38
N ALA A 694 37.14 -41.52 11.73
CA ALA A 694 38.02 -42.65 11.44
C ALA A 694 38.67 -43.23 12.72
N ILE A 695 38.80 -44.56 12.79
CA ILE A 695 39.63 -45.21 13.81
C ILE A 695 41.09 -45.28 13.34
N ASN A 696 42.06 -45.16 14.26
CA ASN A 696 43.50 -45.09 13.95
C ASN A 696 43.94 -43.89 13.11
N ALA A 697 43.22 -42.77 13.19
CA ALA A 697 43.57 -41.53 12.49
C ALA A 697 45.03 -41.10 12.76
N THR A 698 45.54 -41.32 13.97
CA THR A 698 46.95 -41.12 14.34
C THR A 698 47.91 -41.96 13.50
N GLN A 699 47.64 -43.25 13.31
CA GLN A 699 48.51 -44.14 12.54
C GLN A 699 48.47 -43.78 11.05
N HIS A 700 47.28 -43.44 10.55
CA HIS A 700 47.13 -42.96 9.18
C HIS A 700 47.95 -41.68 8.97
N CYS A 701 47.82 -40.70 9.87
CA CYS A 701 48.63 -39.49 9.89
C CYS A 701 50.13 -39.78 9.94
N ILE A 702 50.58 -40.69 10.82
CA ILE A 702 52.00 -41.07 10.91
C ILE A 702 52.49 -41.59 9.55
N THR A 703 51.69 -42.41 8.87
CA THR A 703 52.06 -42.98 7.57
C THR A 703 52.01 -41.99 6.41
N THR A 704 51.04 -41.07 6.38
CA THR A 704 50.84 -40.15 5.25
C THR A 704 51.68 -38.88 5.35
N THR A 705 51.97 -38.41 6.56
CA THR A 705 52.72 -37.17 6.82
C THR A 705 54.20 -37.42 7.09
N ASN A 706 54.66 -38.68 6.99
CA ASN A 706 55.98 -39.13 7.42
C ASN A 706 56.29 -38.70 8.87
N ASN A 707 55.34 -39.01 9.77
CA ASN A 707 55.33 -38.59 11.17
C ASN A 707 55.58 -37.08 11.35
N CYS A 708 54.77 -36.27 10.68
CA CYS A 708 54.86 -34.81 10.70
C CYS A 708 56.25 -34.31 10.30
N THR A 709 56.64 -34.59 9.06
CA THR A 709 57.92 -34.20 8.45
C THR A 709 59.12 -34.65 9.26
N ASN A 710 59.32 -35.97 9.41
CA ASN A 710 60.44 -36.57 10.15
C ASN A 710 60.48 -36.18 11.65
N GLY A 711 59.33 -35.99 12.30
CA GLY A 711 59.24 -35.74 13.75
C GLY A 711 59.33 -34.27 14.17
N GLN A 712 59.08 -33.34 13.25
CA GLN A 712 58.89 -31.91 13.57
C GLN A 712 57.51 -31.63 14.19
N GLY A 713 56.67 -32.65 14.27
CA GLY A 713 55.43 -32.64 15.03
C GLY A 713 55.10 -34.02 15.59
N GLN A 714 53.87 -34.15 16.09
CA GLN A 714 53.26 -35.39 16.53
C GLN A 714 51.82 -35.46 16.03
N CYS A 715 51.43 -36.58 15.43
CA CYS A 715 50.04 -36.82 15.06
C CYS A 715 49.17 -36.95 16.31
N ASN A 716 48.04 -36.23 16.35
CA ASN A 716 47.06 -36.35 17.41
C ASN A 716 46.05 -37.49 17.15
N ASP A 717 45.12 -37.68 18.07
CA ASP A 717 44.12 -38.75 18.03
C ASP A 717 43.12 -38.63 16.87
N ILE A 718 43.02 -37.46 16.24
CA ILE A 718 42.16 -37.19 15.07
C ILE A 718 42.94 -37.19 13.74
N GLY A 719 44.22 -37.58 13.76
CA GLY A 719 45.03 -37.73 12.55
C GLY A 719 45.54 -36.43 11.94
N VAL A 720 45.76 -35.41 12.77
CA VAL A 720 46.33 -34.11 12.38
C VAL A 720 47.69 -33.93 13.04
N CYS A 721 48.65 -33.35 12.32
CA CYS A 721 49.95 -33.02 12.87
C CYS A 721 49.89 -31.82 13.84
N ILE A 722 50.32 -32.05 15.08
CA ILE A 722 50.61 -30.99 16.05
C ILE A 722 52.10 -30.67 15.96
N CYS A 723 52.42 -29.49 15.44
CA CYS A 723 53.79 -29.06 15.22
C CYS A 723 54.49 -28.65 16.52
N ARG A 724 55.80 -28.89 16.58
CA ARG A 724 56.67 -28.37 17.66
C ARG A 724 56.88 -26.87 17.49
N ASP A 725 57.35 -26.22 18.56
CA ASP A 725 57.58 -24.77 18.58
C ASP A 725 58.33 -24.27 17.32
N ASN A 726 57.73 -23.26 16.68
CA ASN A 726 58.15 -22.61 15.42
C ASN A 726 57.88 -23.38 14.12
N TYR A 727 57.36 -24.62 14.15
CA TYR A 727 56.93 -25.33 12.94
C TYR A 727 55.43 -25.16 12.68
N ILE A 728 55.06 -25.08 11.39
CA ILE A 728 53.68 -24.86 10.90
C ILE A 728 53.42 -25.62 9.59
N GLY A 729 52.15 -25.67 9.17
CA GLY A 729 51.68 -26.49 8.03
C GLY A 729 50.86 -27.69 8.49
N ASP A 730 50.14 -28.32 7.57
CA ASP A 730 49.36 -29.54 7.84
C ASP A 730 50.26 -30.76 8.12
N ASN A 731 51.53 -30.74 7.70
CA ASN A 731 52.53 -31.77 7.96
C ASN A 731 53.71 -31.27 8.82
N CYS A 732 53.66 -30.04 9.35
CA CYS A 732 54.76 -29.38 10.06
C CYS A 732 56.02 -29.18 9.20
N GLU A 733 55.81 -28.93 7.91
CA GLU A 733 56.87 -28.83 6.91
C GLU A 733 57.51 -27.45 6.81
N PHE A 734 56.96 -26.46 7.51
CA PHE A 734 57.35 -25.05 7.39
C PHE A 734 57.74 -24.42 8.73
N ILE A 735 58.48 -23.30 8.69
CA ILE A 735 58.85 -22.49 9.87
C ILE A 735 58.06 -21.18 9.84
N GLU A 736 57.63 -20.71 11.01
CA GLU A 736 56.90 -19.45 11.16
C GLU A 736 57.68 -18.24 10.57
N GLY A 737 57.01 -17.44 9.74
CA GLY A 737 57.52 -16.18 9.19
C GLY A 737 56.78 -14.97 9.77
N GLY A 738 57.47 -13.83 9.89
CA GLY A 738 56.88 -12.60 10.40
C GLY A 738 56.01 -11.89 9.36
N GLY A 739 54.72 -11.72 9.64
CA GLY A 739 53.76 -10.94 8.84
C GLY A 739 53.16 -9.75 9.61
N GLU A 740 52.89 -8.64 8.93
CA GLU A 740 52.20 -7.48 9.52
C GLU A 740 50.69 -7.64 9.39
N PHE A 741 49.99 -7.81 10.51
CA PHE A 741 48.52 -7.78 10.54
C PHE A 741 48.01 -6.35 10.35
N LYS A 742 47.07 -6.17 9.42
CA LYS A 742 46.45 -4.87 9.11
C LYS A 742 44.96 -4.95 9.42
N PRO A 743 44.49 -4.47 10.59
CA PRO A 743 43.08 -4.52 10.92
C PRO A 743 42.27 -3.66 9.95
N ASN A 744 41.17 -4.21 9.45
CA ASN A 744 40.23 -3.47 8.63
C ASN A 744 39.10 -2.92 9.52
N ILE A 745 38.95 -1.59 9.58
CA ILE A 745 37.94 -0.94 10.44
C ILE A 745 36.53 -0.91 9.82
N THR A 746 36.36 -1.39 8.59
CA THR A 746 35.09 -1.36 7.85
C THR A 746 34.45 -2.73 7.67
N ASN A 747 35.24 -3.80 7.74
CA ASN A 747 34.77 -5.18 7.58
C ASN A 747 35.62 -6.12 8.46
N PRO A 748 35.07 -7.22 8.99
CA PRO A 748 35.81 -8.27 9.69
C PRO A 748 36.62 -9.09 8.68
N THR A 749 37.67 -8.46 8.15
CA THR A 749 38.61 -9.06 7.21
C THR A 749 39.94 -9.29 7.92
N ALA A 750 40.41 -10.54 7.90
CA ALA A 750 41.79 -10.84 8.22
C ALA A 750 42.66 -10.40 7.04
N THR A 751 43.39 -9.29 7.18
CA THR A 751 44.33 -8.79 6.17
C THR A 751 45.77 -8.92 6.66
N PHE A 752 46.59 -9.64 5.90
CA PHE A 752 48.04 -9.74 6.12
C PHE A 752 48.79 -9.15 4.93
N GLY A 753 49.77 -8.27 5.19
CA GLY A 753 50.54 -7.61 4.16
C GLY A 753 52.03 -8.00 4.15
N ILE A 754 52.58 -8.30 2.97
CA ILE A 754 54.02 -8.45 2.75
C ILE A 754 54.40 -8.03 1.33
N ASP A 755 55.51 -7.30 1.15
CA ASP A 755 56.12 -6.96 -0.16
C ASP A 755 55.13 -6.54 -1.27
N GLY A 756 54.13 -5.72 -0.92
CA GLY A 756 53.13 -5.20 -1.85
C GLY A 756 51.91 -6.11 -2.12
N TYR A 757 51.84 -7.29 -1.50
CA TYR A 757 50.65 -8.17 -1.52
C TYR A 757 49.82 -8.09 -0.24
N GLN A 758 48.51 -8.30 -0.37
CA GLN A 758 47.55 -8.41 0.73
C GLN A 758 46.75 -9.70 0.60
N PHE A 759 46.89 -10.61 1.58
CA PHE A 759 45.95 -11.72 1.74
C PHE A 759 44.70 -11.21 2.45
N ASN A 760 43.52 -11.54 1.93
CA ASN A 760 42.24 -11.18 2.51
C ASN A 760 41.39 -12.42 2.74
N PHE A 761 40.88 -12.57 3.96
CA PHE A 761 39.84 -13.54 4.31
C PHE A 761 38.67 -12.80 4.96
N SER A 762 37.57 -12.68 4.23
CA SER A 762 36.45 -11.81 4.59
C SER A 762 35.15 -12.58 4.67
N MET A 763 34.36 -12.36 5.72
CA MET A 763 32.96 -12.80 5.78
C MET A 763 32.12 -11.98 4.80
N VAL A 764 31.38 -12.62 3.89
CA VAL A 764 30.61 -11.94 2.84
C VAL A 764 29.10 -12.20 2.91
N ALA A 765 28.66 -13.32 3.47
CA ALA A 765 27.23 -13.62 3.64
C ALA A 765 26.95 -14.60 4.78
N ILE A 766 25.71 -14.58 5.27
CA ILE A 766 25.09 -15.65 6.05
C ILE A 766 23.88 -16.14 5.26
N GLN A 767 23.83 -17.44 4.97
CA GLN A 767 22.77 -18.07 4.19
C GLN A 767 22.01 -19.06 5.06
N GLU A 768 20.70 -19.11 4.90
CA GLU A 768 19.84 -20.19 5.36
C GLU A 768 19.54 -21.11 4.18
N LEU A 769 19.86 -22.38 4.33
CA LEU A 769 19.72 -23.41 3.32
C LEU A 769 18.60 -24.37 3.73
N ASP A 770 17.82 -24.85 2.76
CA ASP A 770 16.91 -25.96 2.97
C ASP A 770 17.62 -27.32 2.92
N MET A 771 16.83 -28.41 2.95
CA MET A 771 17.33 -29.78 2.95
C MET A 771 18.00 -30.21 1.63
N ASP A 772 17.78 -29.46 0.55
CA ASP A 772 18.38 -29.68 -0.77
C ASP A 772 19.55 -28.69 -1.02
N ASP A 773 20.07 -28.06 0.04
CA ASP A 773 21.10 -27.01 0.01
C ASP A 773 20.72 -25.77 -0.82
N VAL A 774 19.42 -25.51 -1.02
CA VAL A 774 18.93 -24.32 -1.72
C VAL A 774 18.84 -23.14 -0.75
N ILE A 775 19.37 -21.99 -1.16
CA ILE A 775 19.33 -20.76 -0.36
C ILE A 775 17.89 -20.24 -0.27
N VAL A 776 17.30 -20.32 0.93
CA VAL A 776 15.96 -19.80 1.22
C VAL A 776 15.99 -18.40 1.83
N ARG A 777 17.11 -17.99 2.41
CA ARG A 777 17.34 -16.64 2.96
C ARG A 777 18.83 -16.31 2.93
N GLU A 778 19.18 -15.06 2.67
CA GLU A 778 20.57 -14.57 2.68
C GLU A 778 20.66 -13.18 3.32
N ILE A 779 21.69 -12.96 4.14
CA ILE A 779 22.10 -11.66 4.64
C ILE A 779 23.53 -11.40 4.17
N LEU A 780 23.71 -10.38 3.33
CA LEU A 780 25.04 -9.93 2.92
C LEU A 780 25.72 -9.16 4.07
N THR A 781 27.00 -9.42 4.30
CA THR A 781 27.75 -8.84 5.42
C THR A 781 28.64 -7.68 4.97
N ASN A 782 28.04 -6.67 4.33
CA ASN A 782 28.75 -5.54 3.70
C ASN A 782 28.80 -4.27 4.55
N ASN A 783 28.15 -4.24 5.71
CA ASN A 783 28.01 -3.04 6.53
C ASN A 783 28.23 -3.36 8.02
N TRP A 784 29.42 -3.08 8.54
CA TRP A 784 29.79 -3.38 9.92
C TRP A 784 30.02 -2.11 10.72
N ILE A 785 29.54 -2.11 11.96
CA ILE A 785 29.88 -1.12 12.98
C ILE A 785 31.08 -1.67 13.74
N TYR A 786 32.17 -0.92 13.69
CA TYR A 786 33.40 -1.23 14.40
C TYR A 786 33.45 -0.51 15.75
N THR A 787 33.86 -1.23 16.80
CA THR A 787 34.17 -0.67 18.11
C THR A 787 35.60 -1.05 18.49
N ASN A 788 36.46 -0.05 18.68
CA ASN A 788 37.85 -0.27 19.04
C ASN A 788 37.93 -0.76 20.50
N SER A 789 38.32 -2.02 20.70
CA SER A 789 38.48 -2.64 22.01
C SER A 789 39.96 -2.91 22.31
N THR A 790 40.82 -1.90 22.12
CA THR A 790 42.23 -1.99 22.56
C THR A 790 42.40 -1.92 24.08
N ASN A 791 41.31 -1.70 24.84
CA ASN A 791 41.34 -1.46 26.29
C ASN A 791 40.63 -2.53 27.14
N ASP A 792 40.09 -3.60 26.54
CA ASP A 792 39.33 -4.66 27.25
C ASP A 792 39.99 -6.03 27.12
N THR A 793 41.31 -6.12 27.30
CA THR A 793 42.01 -7.41 27.32
C THR A 793 42.51 -7.72 28.72
N ALA A 794 41.88 -8.72 29.36
CA ALA A 794 42.40 -9.38 30.56
C ALA A 794 43.74 -10.12 30.32
N ILE A 795 44.24 -10.14 29.08
CA ILE A 795 45.44 -10.86 28.63
C ILE A 795 46.39 -9.86 27.95
N ALA A 796 47.58 -9.66 28.50
CA ALA A 796 48.61 -8.79 27.93
C ALA A 796 49.12 -9.35 26.59
N GLY A 797 49.24 -8.51 25.56
CA GLY A 797 49.81 -8.89 24.24
C GLY A 797 48.81 -9.44 23.22
N VAL A 798 47.51 -9.20 23.40
CA VAL A 798 46.45 -9.53 22.44
C VAL A 798 45.76 -8.24 21.98
N GLU A 799 45.59 -8.05 20.68
CA GLU A 799 44.79 -6.98 20.09
C GLU A 799 43.43 -7.54 19.67
N SER A 800 42.33 -6.88 20.03
CA SER A 800 40.97 -7.35 19.75
C SER A 800 40.16 -6.30 18.98
N TYR A 801 39.50 -6.74 17.91
CA TYR A 801 38.70 -5.92 17.01
C TYR A 801 37.28 -6.46 16.96
N ASP A 802 36.33 -5.67 17.44
CA ASP A 802 34.92 -6.06 17.55
C ASP A 802 34.08 -5.41 16.46
N TYR A 803 33.25 -6.23 15.81
CA TYR A 803 32.38 -5.86 14.71
C TYR A 803 30.96 -6.30 14.99
N LYS A 804 30.00 -5.39 14.76
CA LYS A 804 28.57 -5.69 14.79
C LYS A 804 27.97 -5.41 13.43
N LEU A 805 27.31 -6.41 12.84
CA LEU A 805 26.66 -6.22 11.54
C LEU A 805 25.51 -5.22 11.69
N ASN A 806 25.43 -4.27 10.77
CA ASN A 806 24.38 -3.27 10.71
C ASN A 806 23.49 -3.51 9.49
N HIS A 807 22.40 -4.26 9.72
CA HIS A 807 21.35 -4.52 8.73
C HIS A 807 20.01 -3.94 9.20
N THR A 808 19.02 -3.95 8.30
CA THR A 808 17.72 -3.29 8.51
C THR A 808 16.82 -3.94 9.56
N GLU A 809 17.09 -5.20 9.91
CA GLU A 809 16.27 -5.95 10.87
C GLU A 809 16.91 -5.93 12.26
N PHE A 810 16.09 -5.92 13.32
CA PHE A 810 16.59 -5.97 14.70
C PHE A 810 17.26 -7.31 15.05
N LEU A 811 16.81 -8.39 14.40
CA LEU A 811 17.36 -9.75 14.48
C LEU A 811 17.64 -10.27 13.07
N PRO A 812 18.54 -11.24 12.88
CA PRO A 812 19.47 -11.81 13.88
C PRO A 812 20.53 -10.78 14.31
N MET A 813 21.07 -10.93 15.52
CA MET A 813 22.25 -10.16 15.92
C MET A 813 23.50 -10.93 15.46
N VAL A 814 24.36 -10.27 14.68
CA VAL A 814 25.60 -10.87 14.16
C VAL A 814 26.78 -10.06 14.68
N ASN A 815 27.62 -10.71 15.49
CA ASN A 815 28.84 -10.14 16.02
C ASN A 815 30.03 -10.94 15.51
N ALA A 816 31.08 -10.26 15.07
CA ALA A 816 32.36 -10.86 14.73
C ALA A 816 33.47 -10.23 15.57
N ARG A 817 34.46 -11.03 15.96
CA ARG A 817 35.66 -10.59 16.68
C ARG A 817 36.88 -11.13 16.00
N ILE A 818 37.84 -10.26 15.71
CA ILE A 818 39.17 -10.63 15.24
C ILE A 818 40.14 -10.38 16.39
N GLU A 819 40.88 -11.39 16.80
CA GLU A 819 41.95 -11.25 17.77
C GLU A 819 43.30 -11.58 17.14
N PHE A 820 44.28 -10.71 17.34
CA PHE A 820 45.65 -10.88 16.89
C PHE A 820 46.59 -10.94 18.10
N SER A 821 47.60 -11.81 18.05
CA SER A 821 48.63 -11.84 19.10
C SER A 821 50.00 -12.11 18.51
N ASN A 822 51.01 -11.43 19.05
CA ASN A 822 52.41 -11.64 18.73
C ASN A 822 53.09 -12.67 19.65
N HIS A 823 52.33 -13.41 20.47
CA HIS A 823 52.82 -14.49 21.31
C HIS A 823 51.94 -15.74 21.15
N SER A 824 52.53 -16.92 21.38
CA SER A 824 51.78 -18.18 21.41
C SER A 824 50.78 -18.18 22.56
N ARG A 825 49.55 -18.66 22.32
CA ARG A 825 48.50 -18.79 23.33
C ARG A 825 47.61 -20.00 23.07
N THR A 826 47.14 -20.65 24.13
CA THR A 826 46.18 -21.75 24.04
C THR A 826 44.80 -21.26 24.45
N ILE A 827 43.79 -21.48 23.60
CA ILE A 827 42.41 -21.04 23.79
C ILE A 827 41.51 -22.26 23.74
N THR A 828 40.55 -22.33 24.66
CA THR A 828 39.55 -23.39 24.67
C THR A 828 38.30 -22.95 23.91
N PHE A 829 37.92 -23.71 22.88
CA PHE A 829 36.65 -23.54 22.16
C PHE A 829 35.91 -24.88 22.08
N GLY A 830 34.67 -24.92 22.57
CA GLY A 830 33.87 -26.15 22.66
C GLY A 830 34.54 -27.28 23.43
N GLY A 831 35.21 -26.95 24.54
CA GLY A 831 35.92 -27.91 25.37
C GLY A 831 37.20 -28.49 24.76
N THR A 832 37.62 -28.01 23.59
CA THR A 832 38.85 -28.43 22.91
C THR A 832 39.87 -27.29 22.99
N ASN A 833 41.10 -27.60 23.40
CA ASN A 833 42.18 -26.62 23.47
C ASN A 833 42.85 -26.49 22.09
N GLN A 834 42.94 -25.26 21.60
CA GLN A 834 43.60 -24.90 20.35
C GLN A 834 44.78 -23.97 20.66
N THR A 835 45.96 -24.32 20.16
CA THR A 835 47.16 -23.50 20.31
C THR A 835 47.33 -22.61 19.09
N TYR A 836 47.31 -21.30 19.32
CA TYR A 836 47.55 -20.24 18.35
C TYR A 836 48.99 -19.78 18.49
N LEU A 837 49.76 -19.84 17.40
CA LEU A 837 51.17 -19.43 17.39
C LEU A 837 51.30 -17.90 17.35
N PRO A 838 52.50 -17.33 17.58
CA PRO A 838 52.72 -15.91 17.35
C PRO A 838 52.28 -15.48 15.94
N ASN A 839 51.88 -14.22 15.81
CA ASN A 839 51.41 -13.58 14.57
C ASN A 839 50.12 -14.19 13.95
N SER A 840 49.40 -15.05 14.67
CA SER A 840 48.15 -15.67 14.20
C SER A 840 46.92 -14.82 14.51
N ILE A 841 45.83 -15.11 13.78
CA ILE A 841 44.52 -14.51 14.00
C ILE A 841 43.51 -15.56 14.43
N LYS A 842 42.71 -15.19 15.42
CA LYS A 842 41.47 -15.88 15.77
C LYS A 842 40.29 -15.05 15.29
N LEU A 843 39.40 -15.66 14.51
CA LEU A 843 38.14 -15.04 14.10
C LEU A 843 37.00 -15.73 14.83
N SER A 844 36.17 -15.01 15.57
CA SER A 844 34.99 -15.59 16.22
C SER A 844 33.73 -14.91 15.72
N VAL A 845 32.72 -15.67 15.29
CA VAL A 845 31.42 -15.11 14.87
C VAL A 845 30.30 -15.71 15.71
N ASN A 846 29.40 -14.84 16.18
CA ASN A 846 28.20 -15.20 16.92
C ASN A 846 26.97 -14.70 16.17
N ILE A 847 26.08 -15.62 15.82
CA ILE A 847 24.78 -15.36 15.19
C ILE A 847 23.71 -15.70 16.22
N ILE A 848 22.94 -14.71 16.65
CA ILE A 848 21.99 -14.82 17.75
C ILE A 848 20.59 -14.51 17.25
N TYR A 849 19.63 -15.37 17.59
CA TYR A 849 18.22 -15.27 17.23
C TYR A 849 17.97 -15.27 15.71
N TRP A 850 18.62 -16.17 14.97
CA TRP A 850 18.25 -16.42 13.58
C TRP A 850 16.85 -17.03 13.51
N MET A 851 15.92 -16.31 12.89
CA MET A 851 14.55 -16.76 12.67
C MET A 851 14.50 -17.62 11.41
N PHE A 852 14.68 -18.93 11.58
CA PHE A 852 14.62 -19.90 10.49
C PHE A 852 13.23 -19.93 9.85
N LYS A 853 13.18 -20.07 8.53
CA LYS A 853 11.96 -20.28 7.74
C LYS A 853 11.39 -21.68 7.93
N SER A 854 12.21 -22.70 8.17
CA SER A 854 11.79 -24.10 8.39
C SER A 854 12.59 -24.77 9.50
N ASN A 855 12.02 -25.80 10.13
CA ASN A 855 12.72 -26.65 11.07
C ASN A 855 13.74 -27.59 10.39
N LEU A 856 13.66 -27.73 9.07
CA LEU A 856 14.57 -28.54 8.25
C LEU A 856 15.76 -27.73 7.71
N ASN A 857 15.78 -26.41 7.93
CA ASN A 857 16.82 -25.54 7.40
C ASN A 857 18.03 -25.46 8.33
N HIS A 858 19.18 -25.10 7.76
CA HIS A 858 20.45 -24.92 8.47
C HIS A 858 21.15 -23.64 7.99
N LEU A 859 22.20 -23.20 8.68
CA LEU A 859 22.97 -22.00 8.31
C LEU A 859 24.27 -22.34 7.62
N ARG A 860 24.68 -21.47 6.71
CA ARG A 860 26.02 -21.45 6.12
C ARG A 860 26.59 -20.04 6.20
N VAL A 861 27.73 -19.88 6.86
CA VAL A 861 28.50 -18.63 6.82
C VAL A 861 29.49 -18.69 5.66
N VAL A 862 29.45 -17.69 4.79
CA VAL A 862 30.24 -17.65 3.57
C VAL A 862 31.41 -16.68 3.73
N TYR A 863 32.61 -17.18 3.49
CA TYR A 863 33.86 -16.45 3.44
C TYR A 863 34.39 -16.35 2.02
N ARG A 864 35.06 -15.25 1.71
CA ARG A 864 35.75 -15.01 0.44
C ARG A 864 37.25 -14.85 0.68
N THR A 865 38.05 -15.45 -0.19
CA THR A 865 39.50 -15.24 -0.28
C THR A 865 39.97 -15.26 -1.73
N GLN A 866 41.20 -14.80 -1.98
CA GLN A 866 41.80 -14.72 -3.32
C GLN A 866 42.97 -15.69 -3.44
N LEU A 867 42.93 -16.54 -4.47
CA LEU A 867 43.95 -17.53 -4.79
C LEU A 867 44.73 -17.11 -6.06
N SER A 868 46.03 -17.35 -6.09
CA SER A 868 46.85 -17.23 -7.31
C SER A 868 46.87 -18.58 -8.03
N ILE A 869 46.64 -18.60 -9.34
CA ILE A 869 46.61 -19.80 -10.19
C ILE A 869 47.55 -19.59 -11.37
N ASN A 870 48.47 -20.53 -11.59
CA ASN A 870 49.19 -20.66 -12.86
C ASN A 870 48.70 -21.91 -13.59
N THR A 871 48.59 -21.85 -14.92
CA THR A 871 48.39 -23.07 -15.74
C THR A 871 49.70 -23.85 -15.83
N PRO A 872 49.67 -25.20 -15.93
CA PRO A 872 50.90 -25.99 -15.89
C PRO A 872 51.71 -25.72 -17.16
N ALA A 873 52.82 -24.99 -17.02
CA ALA A 873 53.82 -24.81 -18.07
C ALA A 873 55.20 -25.25 -17.55
N GLU A 874 55.96 -25.85 -18.46
CA GLU A 874 57.15 -26.66 -18.25
C GLU A 874 58.20 -26.16 -17.23
N TYR A 875 58.45 -27.03 -16.25
CA TYR A 875 59.73 -27.40 -15.63
C TYR A 875 60.91 -26.41 -15.73
N ASN A 876 61.20 -25.73 -14.61
CA ASN A 876 62.52 -25.17 -14.28
C ASN A 876 62.84 -25.36 -12.79
N GLY A 877 63.19 -26.58 -12.40
CA GLY A 877 64.18 -26.89 -11.33
C GLY A 877 63.95 -26.46 -9.87
N CYS A 878 63.04 -25.54 -9.55
CA CYS A 878 62.67 -25.15 -8.19
C CYS A 878 61.16 -24.89 -8.13
N GLY A 879 60.41 -25.75 -7.44
CA GLY A 879 59.03 -25.55 -6.99
C GLY A 879 57.98 -25.23 -8.06
N VAL A 880 57.11 -26.18 -8.39
CA VAL A 880 55.86 -25.90 -9.11
C VAL A 880 54.98 -25.03 -8.20
N GLU A 881 54.52 -23.85 -8.65
CA GLU A 881 53.42 -23.17 -7.93
C GLU A 881 52.16 -24.04 -8.06
N PRO A 882 51.54 -24.45 -6.94
CA PRO A 882 50.55 -25.52 -6.93
C PRO A 882 49.21 -25.16 -7.58
N THR A 883 48.48 -26.20 -7.98
CA THR A 883 47.09 -26.13 -8.46
C THR A 883 46.13 -25.78 -7.32
N VAL A 884 44.90 -25.37 -7.66
CA VAL A 884 43.90 -25.02 -6.64
C VAL A 884 43.49 -26.20 -5.74
N GLU A 885 43.55 -27.43 -6.25
CA GLU A 885 43.32 -28.64 -5.44
C GLU A 885 44.42 -28.84 -4.38
N GLU A 886 45.65 -28.42 -4.67
CA GLU A 886 46.77 -28.48 -3.72
C GLU A 886 46.71 -27.33 -2.68
N SER A 887 45.94 -26.28 -2.96
CA SER A 887 45.65 -25.17 -2.04
C SER A 887 44.56 -25.50 -1.00
N ILE A 888 43.72 -26.51 -1.21
CA ILE A 888 42.61 -26.86 -0.32
C ILE A 888 42.76 -28.30 0.13
N ILE A 889 43.10 -28.49 1.40
CA ILE A 889 43.35 -29.81 1.96
C ILE A 889 42.09 -30.28 2.69
N ARG A 890 41.58 -31.43 2.26
CA ARG A 890 40.38 -32.05 2.81
C ARG A 890 40.74 -33.13 3.82
N GLY A 891 39.83 -33.37 4.76
CA GLY A 891 39.95 -34.43 5.75
C GLY A 891 39.80 -35.83 5.16
N LEU A 892 39.91 -36.84 6.04
CA LEU A 892 39.78 -38.26 5.68
C LEU A 892 38.40 -38.65 5.14
N ASP A 893 37.40 -37.81 5.34
CA ASP A 893 36.05 -37.95 4.79
C ASP A 893 35.94 -37.47 3.33
N GLY A 894 36.99 -36.85 2.78
CA GLY A 894 37.08 -36.45 1.37
C GLY A 894 36.29 -35.21 0.99
N ASP A 895 35.38 -34.75 1.85
CA ASP A 895 34.46 -33.65 1.55
C ASP A 895 34.71 -32.40 2.41
N ASN A 896 35.13 -32.56 3.67
CA ASN A 896 35.30 -31.46 4.62
C ASN A 896 36.65 -30.75 4.43
N VAL A 897 36.61 -29.44 4.21
CA VAL A 897 37.83 -28.61 4.09
C VAL A 897 38.45 -28.41 5.48
N GLN A 898 39.71 -28.83 5.64
CA GLN A 898 40.43 -28.72 6.92
C GLN A 898 41.51 -27.64 6.88
N PHE A 899 42.21 -27.47 5.76
CA PHE A 899 43.27 -26.47 5.62
C PHE A 899 43.18 -25.72 4.30
N LEU A 900 43.66 -24.47 4.32
CA LEU A 900 43.80 -23.59 3.17
C LEU A 900 45.26 -23.11 3.08
N LYS A 901 45.91 -23.39 1.95
CA LYS A 901 47.25 -22.89 1.59
C LYS A 901 47.13 -21.91 0.43
N VAL A 902 47.53 -20.66 0.62
CA VAL A 902 47.57 -19.65 -0.44
C VAL A 902 49.01 -19.29 -0.75
N TYR A 903 49.42 -19.54 -2.00
CA TYR A 903 50.78 -19.36 -2.47
C TYR A 903 50.92 -18.02 -3.20
N LYS A 904 51.99 -17.28 -2.91
CA LYS A 904 52.37 -16.11 -3.70
C LYS A 904 53.85 -15.74 -3.55
N ASN A 905 54.57 -15.75 -4.67
CA ASN A 905 56.01 -15.53 -4.71
C ASN A 905 56.74 -16.52 -3.78
N GLU A 906 57.64 -16.04 -2.92
CA GLU A 906 58.36 -16.84 -1.92
C GLU A 906 57.60 -16.94 -0.58
N ASN A 907 56.30 -16.61 -0.50
CA ASN A 907 55.53 -16.65 0.76
C ASN A 907 54.27 -17.53 0.65
N ILE A 908 53.87 -18.16 1.77
CA ILE A 908 52.67 -19.00 1.88
C ILE A 908 51.78 -18.49 3.03
N PHE A 909 50.46 -18.45 2.83
CA PHE A 909 49.48 -18.22 3.91
C PHE A 909 48.79 -19.54 4.25
N PHE A 910 48.69 -19.87 5.55
CA PHE A 910 48.14 -21.15 6.02
C PHE A 910 46.99 -20.94 7.01
N GLY A 911 45.79 -21.38 6.63
CA GLY A 911 44.59 -21.36 7.48
C GLY A 911 44.09 -22.75 7.80
N SER A 912 43.43 -22.90 8.95
CA SER A 912 42.76 -24.15 9.36
C SER A 912 41.30 -23.91 9.73
N PHE A 913 40.45 -24.88 9.43
CA PHE A 913 39.03 -24.83 9.75
C PHE A 913 38.69 -25.91 10.78
N LEU A 914 37.94 -25.52 11.80
CA LEU A 914 37.39 -26.47 12.75
C LEU A 914 36.24 -27.24 12.09
N ASP A 915 36.17 -28.55 12.33
CA ASP A 915 35.09 -29.44 11.89
C ASP A 915 33.90 -29.44 12.86
N TYR A 916 33.86 -28.46 13.76
CA TYR A 916 32.80 -28.31 14.75
C TYR A 916 32.49 -26.84 15.05
N VAL A 917 31.25 -26.61 15.49
CA VAL A 917 30.74 -25.32 15.96
C VAL A 917 30.05 -25.50 17.30
N LEU A 918 29.69 -24.39 17.94
CA LEU A 918 28.80 -24.39 19.09
C LEU A 918 27.39 -24.01 18.65
N SER A 919 26.48 -24.96 18.84
CA SER A 919 25.04 -24.77 18.66
C SER A 919 24.40 -24.75 20.04
N ASP A 920 23.88 -23.59 20.45
CA ASP A 920 23.31 -23.37 21.79
C ASP A 920 24.28 -23.73 22.92
N GLY A 921 25.57 -23.45 22.71
CA GLY A 921 26.66 -23.74 23.65
C GLY A 921 27.17 -25.18 23.64
N LYS A 922 26.63 -26.06 22.80
CA LYS A 922 27.05 -27.46 22.67
C LYS A 922 27.85 -27.71 21.40
N LYS A 923 28.96 -28.45 21.53
CA LYS A 923 29.81 -28.87 20.40
C LYS A 923 29.03 -29.82 19.49
N THR A 924 29.04 -29.53 18.19
CA THR A 924 28.41 -30.36 17.16
C THR A 924 29.19 -30.26 15.86
N TYR A 925 29.08 -31.27 14.99
CA TYR A 925 29.77 -31.31 13.71
C TYR A 925 29.39 -30.11 12.82
N SER A 926 30.37 -29.62 12.05
CA SER A 926 30.26 -28.54 11.08
C SER A 926 31.01 -28.93 9.82
N LYS A 927 30.29 -28.95 8.69
CA LYS A 927 30.89 -29.19 7.37
C LYS A 927 31.44 -27.88 6.81
N ASN A 928 32.73 -27.83 6.54
CA ASN A 928 33.38 -26.78 5.77
C ASN A 928 33.48 -27.20 4.31
N GLU A 929 33.04 -26.35 3.40
CA GLU A 929 33.01 -26.67 1.97
C GLU A 929 33.52 -25.53 1.10
N LEU A 930 34.13 -25.89 -0.02
CA LEU A 930 34.36 -24.95 -1.11
C LEU A 930 33.06 -24.82 -1.91
N ILE A 931 32.44 -23.64 -1.89
CA ILE A 931 31.16 -23.37 -2.55
C ILE A 931 31.37 -23.16 -4.06
N ASN A 932 32.27 -22.25 -4.43
CA ASN A 932 32.54 -21.89 -5.83
C ASN A 932 33.91 -21.21 -5.97
N GLN A 933 34.41 -21.19 -7.20
CA GLN A 933 35.61 -20.47 -7.62
C GLN A 933 35.33 -19.69 -8.91
N THR A 934 35.73 -18.43 -8.95
CA THR A 934 35.60 -17.59 -10.15
C THR A 934 36.93 -16.98 -10.52
N VAL A 935 37.36 -17.18 -11.76
CA VAL A 935 38.61 -16.61 -12.30
C VAL A 935 38.39 -15.12 -12.60
N ILE A 936 39.30 -14.27 -12.14
CA ILE A 936 39.28 -12.83 -12.39
C ILE A 936 40.04 -12.55 -13.69
N GLU A 937 39.34 -12.52 -14.82
CA GLU A 937 39.95 -12.17 -16.11
C GLU A 937 40.13 -10.64 -16.25
N ASN A 938 41.40 -10.21 -16.14
CA ASN A 938 42.04 -8.95 -16.58
C ASN A 938 42.76 -8.19 -15.45
N THR A 939 44.08 -8.05 -15.57
CA THR A 939 44.76 -6.73 -15.59
C THR A 939 46.25 -6.85 -15.94
N LEU A 940 46.61 -6.26 -17.10
CA LEU A 940 47.86 -5.55 -17.41
C LEU A 940 49.21 -6.29 -17.21
N SER A 941 49.71 -6.87 -18.31
CA SER A 941 51.10 -6.75 -18.80
C SER A 941 52.22 -6.67 -17.74
N SER A 942 52.70 -7.82 -17.24
CA SER A 942 54.14 -8.16 -17.04
C SER A 942 54.40 -9.41 -16.18
N SER A 943 53.40 -10.05 -15.56
CA SER A 943 53.57 -11.32 -14.83
C SER A 943 52.55 -12.38 -15.30
N ASN A 944 52.98 -13.64 -15.45
CA ASN A 944 52.15 -14.77 -15.87
C ASN A 944 51.23 -15.31 -14.74
N GLN A 945 50.61 -14.46 -13.92
CA GLN A 945 49.79 -14.89 -12.76
C GLN A 945 48.29 -14.62 -13.00
N THR A 946 47.44 -15.64 -12.82
CA THR A 946 45.97 -15.52 -12.86
C THR A 946 45.41 -15.49 -11.43
N LEU A 947 44.47 -14.61 -11.11
CA LEU A 947 43.82 -14.56 -9.79
C LEU A 947 42.43 -15.19 -9.83
N SER A 948 42.02 -15.86 -8.76
CA SER A 948 40.67 -16.43 -8.60
C SER A 948 40.09 -16.12 -7.22
N ASP A 949 38.82 -15.72 -7.18
CA ASP A 949 38.05 -15.66 -5.94
C ASP A 949 37.55 -17.05 -5.56
N ALA A 950 37.81 -17.47 -4.32
CA ALA A 950 37.30 -18.71 -3.74
C ALA A 950 36.33 -18.40 -2.59
N TYR A 951 35.18 -19.08 -2.60
CA TYR A 951 34.14 -18.96 -1.57
C TYR A 951 34.09 -20.22 -0.70
N ILE A 952 34.27 -20.05 0.61
CA ILE A 952 34.28 -21.14 1.59
C ILE A 952 33.07 -21.01 2.51
N GLY A 953 32.27 -22.07 2.60
CA GLY A 953 31.10 -22.16 3.47
C GLY A 953 31.40 -22.93 4.74
N ILE A 954 31.01 -22.40 5.89
CA ILE A 954 31.02 -23.10 7.19
C ILE A 954 29.58 -23.36 7.58
N ASN A 955 29.17 -24.63 7.58
CA ASN A 955 27.79 -25.05 7.84
C ASN A 955 27.52 -25.25 9.33
N MET A 956 26.37 -24.79 9.79
CA MET A 956 25.93 -24.92 11.18
C MET A 956 24.51 -25.44 11.20
N PRO A 957 24.19 -26.34 12.13
CA PRO A 957 22.82 -26.76 12.32
C PRO A 957 21.98 -25.59 12.85
N ARG A 958 20.68 -25.83 13.00
CA ARG A 958 19.80 -24.88 13.65
C ARG A 958 20.24 -24.60 15.09
N CYS A 959 20.35 -23.33 15.44
CA CYS A 959 20.67 -22.83 16.77
C CYS A 959 19.95 -21.52 17.06
N LEU A 960 19.66 -21.27 18.34
CA LEU A 960 19.31 -19.96 18.85
C LEU A 960 20.56 -19.07 18.94
N ILE A 961 21.68 -19.67 19.35
CA ILE A 961 23.00 -19.05 19.43
C ILE A 961 23.99 -19.94 18.67
N CYS A 962 24.42 -19.47 17.50
CA CYS A 962 25.39 -20.16 16.67
C CYS A 962 26.75 -19.48 16.80
N SER A 963 27.76 -20.20 17.29
CA SER A 963 29.12 -19.67 17.45
C SER A 963 30.11 -20.50 16.64
N LEU A 964 30.94 -19.81 15.86
CA LEU A 964 31.99 -20.40 15.03
C LEU A 964 33.32 -19.70 15.32
N ASP A 965 34.44 -20.41 15.20
CA ASP A 965 35.77 -19.90 15.56
C ASP A 965 36.86 -20.41 14.58
N PRO A 966 36.92 -19.93 13.31
CA PRO A 966 37.92 -20.39 12.38
C PRO A 966 39.29 -19.82 12.78
N SER A 967 40.33 -20.64 12.63
CA SER A 967 41.70 -20.28 13.03
C SER A 967 42.60 -20.04 11.81
N PHE A 968 43.27 -18.89 11.76
CA PHE A 968 44.22 -18.58 10.68
C PHE A 968 45.61 -18.34 11.25
N ASN A 969 46.59 -19.09 10.77
CA ASN A 969 47.99 -18.92 11.17
C ASN A 969 48.71 -17.96 10.20
N SER A 970 49.78 -17.33 10.68
CA SER A 970 50.51 -16.31 9.94
C SER A 970 51.42 -16.86 8.84
N LEU A 971 51.80 -15.92 7.98
CA LEU A 971 52.75 -15.99 6.87
C LEU A 971 53.93 -16.96 7.08
N ILE A 972 54.25 -17.72 6.04
CA ILE A 972 55.39 -18.63 5.96
C ILE A 972 56.37 -18.11 4.91
N GLN A 973 57.65 -18.01 5.28
CA GLN A 973 58.74 -17.99 4.29
C GLN A 973 59.35 -19.41 4.27
N PRO A 974 59.41 -20.11 3.13
CA PRO A 974 59.82 -21.50 3.06
C PRO A 974 61.32 -21.61 3.33
N ASN A 975 61.71 -21.80 4.59
CA ASN A 975 62.97 -22.42 4.95
C ASN A 975 62.68 -23.89 5.27
N PHE A 976 62.98 -24.78 4.33
CA PHE A 976 62.87 -26.22 4.56
C PHE A 976 63.84 -26.63 5.67
N GLY A 977 63.31 -27.10 6.79
CA GLY A 977 64.11 -27.52 7.94
C GLY A 977 64.86 -28.81 7.66
N THR A 978 66.03 -28.74 7.02
CA THR A 978 66.99 -29.85 6.94
C THR A 978 68.08 -29.67 7.99
N GLY A 979 68.27 -30.71 8.80
CA GLY A 979 69.33 -30.79 9.80
C GLY A 979 70.72 -30.55 9.22
N GLN A 980 71.63 -30.13 10.11
CA GLN A 980 73.02 -29.88 9.78
C GLN A 980 73.66 -31.03 8.99
N ASN A 981 74.39 -30.64 7.94
CA ASN A 981 75.21 -31.45 7.04
C ASN A 981 74.50 -32.13 5.87
N GLU A 982 73.85 -31.34 5.00
CA GLU A 982 74.05 -31.47 3.57
C GLU A 982 73.80 -30.12 2.91
N GLN A 983 74.70 -29.76 1.99
CA GLN A 983 74.79 -28.47 1.36
C GLN A 983 73.72 -28.38 0.29
N ASP A 984 72.47 -28.09 0.69
CA ASP A 984 71.36 -27.98 -0.24
C ASP A 984 71.32 -26.57 -0.86
N THR A 985 71.37 -26.57 -2.18
CA THR A 985 71.81 -25.49 -3.03
C THR A 985 70.68 -24.51 -3.34
N CYS A 986 70.59 -23.40 -2.60
CA CYS A 986 69.83 -22.21 -3.03
C CYS A 986 70.59 -20.89 -2.80
N SER A 987 71.93 -20.96 -2.82
CA SER A 987 72.79 -19.79 -2.97
C SER A 987 74.01 -20.13 -3.81
N SER A 988 73.78 -20.26 -5.11
CA SER A 988 74.80 -19.91 -6.08
C SER A 988 74.09 -19.69 -7.40
N SER A 989 74.37 -18.55 -8.02
CA SER A 989 74.35 -18.46 -9.47
C SER A 989 74.91 -19.76 -10.03
N ASP A 990 74.10 -20.54 -10.74
CA ASP A 990 74.63 -21.66 -11.52
C ASP A 990 75.41 -21.06 -12.69
N ASP A 991 76.60 -20.56 -12.36
CA ASP A 991 77.63 -20.11 -13.27
C ASP A 991 78.19 -21.31 -14.05
N LYS A 992 77.56 -22.50 -13.99
CA LYS A 992 77.74 -23.56 -14.97
C LYS A 992 77.39 -23.09 -16.37
N TRP A 993 76.45 -22.17 -16.59
CA TRP A 993 76.31 -21.56 -17.92
C TRP A 993 77.49 -20.62 -18.23
N LYS A 994 78.12 -19.97 -17.25
CA LYS A 994 79.33 -19.14 -17.46
C LYS A 994 80.61 -19.96 -17.60
N ILE A 995 80.67 -21.16 -17.03
CA ILE A 995 81.74 -22.16 -17.21
C ILE A 995 81.53 -22.90 -18.52
N ILE A 996 80.30 -23.28 -18.90
CA ILE A 996 79.98 -23.87 -20.20
C ILE A 996 80.18 -22.83 -21.30
N VAL A 997 79.70 -21.59 -21.15
CA VAL A 997 80.00 -20.49 -22.10
C VAL A 997 81.48 -20.11 -22.03
N GLY A 998 82.14 -20.15 -20.87
CA GLY A 998 83.58 -19.90 -20.73
C GLY A 998 84.46 -21.00 -21.37
N VAL A 999 84.04 -22.26 -21.31
CA VAL A 999 84.70 -23.42 -21.92
C VAL A 999 84.35 -23.56 -23.40
N VAL A 1000 83.15 -23.17 -23.82
CA VAL A 1000 82.72 -23.16 -25.23
C VAL A 1000 83.30 -21.95 -25.96
N VAL A 1001 83.24 -20.75 -25.39
CA VAL A 1001 83.87 -19.55 -25.96
C VAL A 1001 85.39 -19.61 -25.83
N GLY A 1002 85.92 -20.11 -24.70
CA GLY A 1002 87.35 -20.37 -24.51
C GLY A 1002 87.87 -21.52 -25.37
N GLY A 1003 87.07 -22.57 -25.60
CA GLY A 1003 87.37 -23.69 -26.48
C GLY A 1003 87.33 -23.29 -27.96
N ILE A 1004 86.33 -22.51 -28.38
CA ILE A 1004 86.25 -21.96 -29.74
C ILE A 1004 87.37 -20.93 -29.96
N ALA A 1005 87.70 -20.10 -28.97
CA ALA A 1005 88.84 -19.18 -29.05
C ALA A 1005 90.18 -19.92 -29.06
N ALA A 1006 90.36 -20.98 -28.27
CA ALA A 1006 91.57 -21.80 -28.27
C ALA A 1006 91.73 -22.59 -29.57
N ILE A 1007 90.64 -23.11 -30.14
CA ILE A 1007 90.62 -23.77 -31.46
C ILE A 1007 90.87 -22.73 -32.57
N ALA A 1008 90.31 -21.52 -32.49
CA ALA A 1008 90.57 -20.44 -33.45
C ALA A 1008 92.02 -19.93 -33.36
N ILE A 1009 92.62 -19.86 -32.16
CA ILE A 1009 94.03 -19.52 -31.96
C ILE A 1009 94.93 -20.68 -32.41
N LEU A 1010 94.56 -21.95 -32.19
CA LEU A 1010 95.32 -23.11 -32.69
C LEU A 1010 95.26 -23.20 -34.21
N VAL A 1011 94.08 -23.08 -34.82
CA VAL A 1011 93.90 -23.06 -36.27
C VAL A 1011 94.56 -21.81 -36.87
N GLY A 1012 94.42 -20.65 -36.24
CA GLY A 1012 95.09 -19.41 -36.60
C GLY A 1012 96.61 -19.50 -36.51
N SER A 1013 97.14 -20.16 -35.47
CA SER A 1013 98.58 -20.40 -35.27
C SER A 1013 99.12 -21.46 -36.21
N ILE A 1014 98.34 -22.49 -36.56
CA ILE A 1014 98.70 -23.51 -37.56
C ILE A 1014 98.66 -22.90 -38.97
N LEU A 1015 97.68 -22.06 -39.28
CA LEU A 1015 97.59 -21.31 -40.53
C LEU A 1015 98.67 -20.23 -40.62
N TYR A 1016 98.99 -19.53 -39.53
CA TYR A 1016 100.09 -18.58 -39.44
C TYR A 1016 101.44 -19.30 -39.55
N TYR A 1017 101.64 -20.43 -38.88
CA TYR A 1017 102.85 -21.24 -39.00
C TYR A 1017 102.99 -21.85 -40.40
N LYS A 1018 101.91 -22.31 -41.03
CA LYS A 1018 101.91 -22.69 -42.45
C LYS A 1018 102.19 -21.49 -43.35
N LYS A 1019 101.65 -20.29 -43.08
CA LYS A 1019 101.90 -19.06 -43.85
C LYS A 1019 103.33 -18.55 -43.67
N VAL A 1020 103.93 -18.68 -42.49
CA VAL A 1020 105.33 -18.33 -42.18
C VAL A 1020 106.30 -19.37 -42.74
N LYS A 1021 105.97 -20.66 -42.73
CA LYS A 1021 106.78 -21.72 -43.37
C LYS A 1021 106.71 -21.64 -44.90
N LYS A 1022 105.53 -21.34 -45.45
CA LYS A 1022 105.33 -21.08 -46.89
C LYS A 1022 105.98 -19.74 -47.30
N SER A 1023 105.96 -18.71 -46.46
CA SER A 1023 106.69 -17.45 -46.65
C SER A 1023 108.21 -17.62 -46.51
N LYS A 1024 108.72 -18.46 -45.61
CA LYS A 1024 110.15 -18.84 -45.56
C LYS A 1024 110.57 -19.68 -46.77
N TYR A 1025 109.69 -20.56 -47.26
CA TYR A 1025 109.91 -21.30 -48.51
C TYR A 1025 109.91 -20.37 -49.74
N TYR A 1026 108.95 -19.45 -49.84
CA TYR A 1026 108.92 -18.44 -50.91
C TYR A 1026 110.07 -17.43 -50.78
N ASN A 1027 110.49 -17.03 -49.57
CA ASN A 1027 111.65 -16.17 -49.35
C ASN A 1027 112.97 -16.90 -49.62
N ALA A 1028 113.05 -18.22 -49.40
CA ALA A 1028 114.19 -19.03 -49.82
C ALA A 1028 114.23 -19.19 -51.36
N GLN A 1029 113.07 -19.36 -52.00
CA GLN A 1029 112.92 -19.41 -53.45
C GLN A 1029 113.12 -18.03 -54.13
N MET A 1030 112.79 -16.95 -53.42
CA MET A 1030 113.01 -15.56 -53.83
C MET A 1030 114.45 -15.13 -53.56
N LYS A 1031 115.12 -15.60 -52.49
CA LYS A 1031 116.58 -15.49 -52.31
C LYS A 1031 117.35 -16.28 -53.37
N SER A 1032 116.88 -17.47 -53.78
CA SER A 1032 117.51 -18.22 -54.88
C SER A 1032 117.26 -17.61 -56.25
N LYS A 1033 116.13 -16.89 -56.44
CA LYS A 1033 115.86 -16.10 -57.66
C LYS A 1033 116.60 -14.75 -57.68
N LEU A 1034 116.75 -14.08 -56.53
CA LEU A 1034 117.53 -12.84 -56.37
C LEU A 1034 119.04 -13.11 -56.46
N ALA A 1035 119.55 -14.23 -55.93
CA ALA A 1035 120.93 -14.66 -56.12
C ALA A 1035 121.24 -15.09 -57.56
N ARG A 1036 120.21 -15.43 -58.36
CA ARG A 1036 120.32 -15.63 -59.82
C ARG A 1036 120.19 -14.32 -60.62
N LEU A 1037 119.70 -13.24 -60.02
CA LEU A 1037 119.65 -11.91 -60.65
C LEU A 1037 120.87 -11.04 -60.29
N SER A 1038 121.50 -11.23 -59.13
CA SER A 1038 122.76 -10.57 -58.75
C SER A 1038 124.03 -11.26 -59.28
N GLN A 1039 123.89 -12.16 -60.26
CA GLN A 1039 124.99 -12.59 -61.15
C GLN A 1039 124.79 -12.07 -62.59
N HIS A 1040 123.77 -11.25 -62.83
CA HIS A 1040 123.68 -10.34 -63.97
C HIS A 1040 123.12 -8.98 -63.54
N ALA A 1041 123.72 -8.44 -62.48
CA ALA A 1041 124.01 -7.02 -62.26
C ALA A 1041 124.92 -6.91 -61.02
#